data_AF-A0A934R170-F1
#
_entry.id   AF-A0A934R170-F1
#
_cell.length_a   1.000
_cell.length_b   1.000
_cell.length_c   1.000
_cell.angle_alpha   90.00
_cell.angle_beta   90.00
_cell.angle_gamma   90.00
#
_symmetry.space_group_name_H-M   'P 1'
#
loop_
_entity.id
_entity.type
_entity.pdbx_description
1 polymer ?
#
loop_
_entity_poly.entity_id
_entity_poly.type
_entity_poly.pdbx_seq_one_letter_code
_entity_poly.pdbx_strand_id
1 'polypeptide(L)'
;MKLPISLAKNLRTRSALLIFNSLLCMSLPALAEWQAVKGGMMTKWGSELKADKVWQEYPRPQMVRGDWTNLNGLWDYAVTSKDQQTAANWNGQILVPFCPESSLSGVGRLIEPTEALWYKRPLPAPKEGKRTLLNFEAVDHTTTVWVNGQRIGSHTGGFTPFSFDITPALKAEGNELLIRVDDATEGYQLHGKQKLKNEGIWYTRVTGIWQTVWLENVAERFIRDLDYTTDIKTGTVKVDAKLSGKALEGEKIRVTASFGGKEITSGSGTITLPEPKLWSPDSPNLYDLKVELLGADGKVVDEVKSYVALREFGKNQDAAGNWRFTLNGKSIFHWGPLDQGWWPDGLLTPPSEAAMISDIDYLKAAGFNMIRKHIKIEPRSYYAHCDKVGMLMWQDQVSQGYGPETKPEGSNPQWTRMAENPKDGVWPDEAHEQYVTEYKRMVDHLRDVPCIAVWSPFNEAWGQHRTMEVGKMATEYDKTRHINIASGGNFWPIGDIADEHRYPDPGFPFEDKRFNNYVKVVGEFGGHGMPIEGHLWNKNSPNWGYGGLPKDLAEWKERYTRSIEVLGSLRKRGVCAGVYTQTTDVEVEINGLLTYDRVEKVDAAWLKPISDKLLSTPDVVIQSPVIPTSEKEPQAARFTTGKPAEGWEKPDFDDSAWKEGKGGFGTRETPGTQVGTEWNSEDIWLRRSVEVTAAIKGQAVLRVFHDEEATVFLNGEKIADLKGHTTGYADVPLSKPGLLKSGRNVIAIHCHQTKGGQYIDAGIYDETAR
;
A
#
# COMPACT_ATOMS: atom_id res chain seq x y z
N MET A 1 91.20 -24.90 2.76
CA MET A 1 91.34 -24.67 4.22
C MET A 1 90.84 -25.92 4.95
N LYS A 2 91.20 -26.14 6.22
CA LYS A 2 91.10 -27.45 6.91
C LYS A 2 89.64 -27.90 7.19
N LEU A 3 89.33 -29.17 6.86
CA LEU A 3 88.78 -30.28 7.70
C LEU A 3 87.69 -29.98 8.80
N PRO A 4 86.85 -30.97 9.22
CA PRO A 4 86.31 -32.13 8.47
C PRO A 4 84.95 -32.76 8.95
N ILE A 5 84.41 -33.74 8.17
CA ILE A 5 83.88 -35.10 8.57
C ILE A 5 82.72 -35.19 9.62
N SER A 6 81.65 -36.01 9.48
CA SER A 6 81.64 -37.45 9.10
C SER A 6 80.28 -38.00 8.60
N LEU A 7 80.34 -38.91 7.60
CA LEU A 7 79.73 -40.27 7.51
C LEU A 7 78.28 -40.54 8.02
N ALA A 8 77.42 -41.38 7.41
CA ALA A 8 77.44 -42.25 6.21
C ALA A 8 75.97 -42.72 5.90
N LYS A 9 75.58 -43.77 5.12
CA LYS A 9 76.26 -44.91 4.46
C LYS A 9 75.36 -45.56 3.37
N ASN A 10 75.96 -46.09 2.29
CA ASN A 10 75.51 -47.14 1.35
C ASN A 10 74.14 -47.03 0.60
N LEU A 11 74.08 -46.96 -0.74
CA LEU A 11 74.44 -47.93 -1.82
C LEU A 11 73.39 -49.02 -2.11
N ARG A 12 72.70 -48.91 -3.27
CA ARG A 12 72.62 -49.98 -4.31
C ARG A 12 71.98 -49.50 -5.62
N THR A 13 72.43 -50.08 -6.72
CA THR A 13 72.03 -49.81 -8.13
C THR A 13 71.01 -50.83 -8.66
N ARG A 14 70.03 -50.39 -9.48
CA ARG A 14 69.60 -50.96 -10.81
C ARG A 14 68.16 -50.56 -11.20
N SER A 15 67.86 -50.72 -12.49
CA SER A 15 66.65 -50.26 -13.20
C SER A 15 65.38 -51.10 -13.00
N ALA A 16 64.20 -50.44 -12.98
CA ALA A 16 62.86 -50.88 -13.43
C ALA A 16 61.94 -49.63 -13.33
N LEU A 17 61.29 -49.12 -14.39
CA LEU A 17 60.16 -49.64 -15.18
C LEU A 17 58.85 -49.81 -14.38
N LEU A 18 57.90 -48.92 -14.70
CA LEU A 18 56.46 -48.86 -14.39
C LEU A 18 55.86 -49.77 -13.30
N ILE A 19 55.22 -49.12 -12.31
CA ILE A 19 53.92 -49.57 -11.79
C ILE A 19 52.95 -48.38 -11.87
N PHE A 20 51.78 -48.64 -12.45
CA PHE A 20 50.64 -47.71 -12.53
C PHE A 20 50.15 -47.35 -11.13
N ASN A 21 49.92 -46.06 -10.85
CA ASN A 21 49.10 -45.66 -9.72
C ASN A 21 48.09 -44.60 -10.20
N SER A 22 46.93 -45.09 -10.61
CA SER A 22 45.79 -44.30 -11.04
C SER A 22 45.20 -43.56 -9.83
N LEU A 23 45.63 -42.32 -9.61
CA LEU A 23 44.84 -41.40 -8.80
C LEU A 23 43.52 -41.12 -9.52
N LEU A 24 42.45 -41.71 -9.00
CA LEU A 24 41.10 -41.35 -9.36
C LEU A 24 40.80 -39.97 -8.75
N CYS A 25 41.27 -38.91 -9.40
CA CYS A 25 40.76 -37.56 -9.15
C CYS A 25 39.28 -37.55 -9.56
N MET A 26 38.40 -37.87 -8.62
CA MET A 26 37.00 -37.49 -8.73
C MET A 26 36.98 -35.96 -8.79
N SER A 27 36.84 -35.43 -10.00
CA SER A 27 36.42 -34.05 -10.19
C SER A 27 35.04 -33.93 -9.55
N LEU A 28 34.99 -33.36 -8.34
CA LEU A 28 33.75 -32.79 -7.84
C LEU A 28 33.21 -31.90 -8.96
N PRO A 29 31.97 -32.09 -9.44
CA PRO A 29 31.40 -31.14 -10.36
C PRO A 29 31.43 -29.79 -9.65
N ALA A 30 32.05 -28.79 -10.28
CA ALA A 30 32.00 -27.43 -9.75
C ALA A 30 30.51 -27.08 -9.60
N LEU A 31 30.08 -26.84 -8.35
CA LEU A 31 28.74 -26.31 -8.11
C LEU A 31 28.61 -25.06 -8.96
N ALA A 32 27.61 -25.03 -9.83
CA ALA A 32 27.36 -23.86 -10.64
C ALA A 32 27.03 -22.71 -9.68
N GLU A 33 27.92 -21.71 -9.62
CA GLU A 33 27.64 -20.52 -8.83
C GLU A 33 26.35 -19.90 -9.35
N TRP A 34 25.39 -19.71 -8.44
CA TRP A 34 24.13 -19.07 -8.77
C TRP A 34 24.38 -17.68 -9.40
N GLN A 35 23.62 -17.37 -10.44
CA GLN A 35 23.57 -16.07 -11.07
C GLN A 35 22.11 -15.73 -11.35
N ALA A 36 21.73 -14.46 -11.19
CA ALA A 36 20.44 -13.97 -11.64
C ALA A 36 20.29 -14.13 -13.17
N VAL A 37 19.05 -14.29 -13.63
CA VAL A 37 18.70 -14.43 -15.05
C VAL A 37 19.13 -13.18 -15.82
N LYS A 38 19.86 -13.37 -16.92
CA LYS A 38 20.44 -12.26 -17.70
C LYS A 38 19.41 -11.60 -18.61
N GLY A 39 19.47 -10.27 -18.69
CA GLY A 39 18.65 -9.47 -19.59
C GLY A 39 17.36 -8.90 -18.97
N GLY A 40 17.04 -9.28 -17.73
CA GLY A 40 16.01 -8.62 -16.93
C GLY A 40 16.46 -7.27 -16.38
N MET A 41 15.49 -6.42 -16.02
CA MET A 41 15.72 -5.22 -15.23
C MET A 41 16.08 -5.62 -13.79
N MET A 42 17.07 -4.96 -13.19
CA MET A 42 17.59 -5.27 -11.86
C MET A 42 17.57 -4.03 -10.98
N THR A 43 17.17 -4.19 -9.72
CA THR A 43 17.41 -3.15 -8.71
C THR A 43 18.88 -3.13 -8.28
N LYS A 44 19.32 -2.06 -7.59
CA LYS A 44 20.65 -2.01 -6.96
C LYS A 44 20.85 -3.16 -5.95
N TRP A 45 19.84 -3.48 -5.14
CA TRP A 45 19.93 -4.56 -4.14
C TRP A 45 19.97 -5.94 -4.79
N GLY A 46 19.17 -6.18 -5.84
CA GLY A 46 19.22 -7.44 -6.59
C GLY A 46 20.55 -7.65 -7.31
N SER A 47 21.18 -6.57 -7.78
CA SER A 47 22.51 -6.59 -8.39
C SER A 47 23.65 -6.89 -7.40
N GLU A 48 23.45 -6.60 -6.11
CA GLU A 48 24.41 -6.85 -5.03
C GLU A 48 24.11 -8.14 -4.25
N LEU A 49 23.02 -8.85 -4.58
CA LEU A 49 22.55 -10.02 -3.84
C LEU A 49 23.59 -11.17 -3.87
N LYS A 50 23.73 -11.86 -2.74
CA LYS A 50 24.53 -13.08 -2.61
C LYS A 50 23.67 -14.22 -2.10
N ALA A 51 23.77 -15.38 -2.75
CA ALA A 51 22.96 -16.56 -2.45
C ALA A 51 23.13 -17.10 -1.01
N ASP A 52 24.25 -16.79 -0.33
CA ASP A 52 24.52 -17.16 1.06
C ASP A 52 24.13 -16.06 2.09
N LYS A 53 23.54 -14.96 1.61
CA LYS A 53 23.14 -13.78 2.40
C LYS A 53 21.72 -13.28 2.11
N VAL A 54 20.96 -14.00 1.29
CA VAL A 54 19.55 -13.69 1.01
C VAL A 54 18.71 -13.75 2.29
N TRP A 55 17.97 -12.68 2.59
CA TRP A 55 16.97 -12.59 3.67
C TRP A 55 17.39 -13.30 4.98
N GLN A 56 18.40 -12.77 5.66
CA GLN A 56 19.00 -13.35 6.88
C GLN A 56 18.40 -12.81 8.19
N GLU A 57 17.37 -11.98 8.08
CA GLU A 57 16.64 -11.36 9.16
C GLU A 57 15.66 -12.36 9.80
N TYR A 58 15.42 -12.27 11.12
CA TYR A 58 14.48 -13.16 11.79
C TYR A 58 13.03 -12.81 11.41
N PRO A 59 12.23 -13.72 10.82
CA PRO A 59 10.97 -13.34 10.16
C PRO A 59 9.83 -12.83 11.06
N ARG A 60 9.93 -12.90 12.40
CA ARG A 60 8.85 -12.48 13.32
C ARG A 60 9.27 -11.38 14.31
N PRO A 61 9.28 -10.09 13.89
CA PRO A 61 9.63 -8.96 14.78
C PRO A 61 8.77 -8.86 16.05
N GLN A 62 7.51 -9.30 16.01
CA GLN A 62 6.61 -9.33 17.16
C GLN A 62 6.68 -10.63 17.98
N MET A 63 7.62 -11.54 17.71
CA MET A 63 7.75 -12.79 18.46
C MET A 63 9.18 -13.36 18.36
N VAL A 64 10.17 -12.57 18.75
CA VAL A 64 11.60 -12.84 18.54
C VAL A 64 12.11 -13.93 19.48
N ARG A 65 12.84 -14.89 18.89
CA ARG A 65 13.59 -15.95 19.56
C ARG A 65 15.02 -16.05 19.03
N GLY A 66 15.93 -16.57 19.85
CA GLY A 66 17.32 -16.78 19.46
C GLY A 66 17.61 -18.10 18.75
N ASP A 67 16.83 -19.16 19.00
CA ASP A 67 17.10 -20.50 18.44
C ASP A 67 16.26 -20.77 17.18
N TRP A 68 16.81 -20.34 16.05
CA TRP A 68 16.23 -20.54 14.73
C TRP A 68 17.32 -20.88 13.70
N THR A 69 16.91 -21.29 12.50
CA THR A 69 17.82 -21.56 11.38
C THR A 69 17.16 -21.16 10.08
N ASN A 70 17.81 -20.28 9.33
CA ASN A 70 17.33 -19.87 8.02
C ASN A 70 17.42 -21.03 7.01
N LEU A 71 16.36 -21.24 6.23
CA LEU A 71 16.33 -22.19 5.11
C LEU A 71 16.24 -21.50 3.75
N ASN A 72 16.46 -20.19 3.66
CA ASN A 72 16.76 -19.52 2.38
C ASN A 72 18.12 -19.99 1.81
N GLY A 73 18.41 -19.65 0.56
CA GLY A 73 19.58 -20.12 -0.17
C GLY A 73 19.23 -21.09 -1.30
N LEU A 74 20.21 -21.87 -1.78
CA LEU A 74 20.00 -22.78 -2.91
C LEU A 74 19.33 -24.10 -2.50
N TRP A 75 18.26 -24.46 -3.20
CA TRP A 75 17.54 -25.73 -3.08
C TRP A 75 17.58 -26.46 -4.42
N ASP A 76 17.54 -27.79 -4.42
CA ASP A 76 17.28 -28.53 -5.64
C ASP A 76 15.80 -28.31 -6.03
N TYR A 77 15.52 -28.06 -7.31
CA TYR A 77 14.14 -27.99 -7.81
C TYR A 77 13.88 -28.92 -9.00
N ALA A 78 12.61 -29.30 -9.17
CA ALA A 78 12.14 -30.06 -10.33
C ALA A 78 10.75 -29.58 -10.76
N VAL A 79 10.45 -29.70 -12.05
CA VAL A 79 9.11 -29.49 -12.59
C VAL A 79 8.64 -30.78 -13.25
N THR A 80 7.45 -31.25 -12.87
CA THR A 80 6.81 -32.45 -13.42
C THR A 80 5.45 -32.11 -14.02
N SER A 81 4.84 -33.04 -14.77
CA SER A 81 3.39 -33.01 -14.94
C SER A 81 2.71 -33.04 -13.56
N LYS A 82 1.58 -32.34 -13.43
CA LYS A 82 0.74 -32.29 -12.23
C LYS A 82 0.18 -33.65 -11.82
N ASP A 83 0.00 -34.56 -12.78
CA ASP A 83 -0.45 -35.93 -12.50
C ASP A 83 0.64 -36.75 -11.79
N GLN A 84 1.91 -36.39 -11.97
CA GLN A 84 3.06 -37.10 -11.42
C GLN A 84 3.19 -36.84 -9.92
N GLN A 85 3.28 -37.91 -9.13
CA GLN A 85 3.27 -37.85 -7.66
C GLN A 85 4.67 -37.84 -7.02
N THR A 86 5.74 -37.85 -7.81
CA THR A 86 7.14 -37.86 -7.35
C THR A 86 8.06 -37.15 -8.35
N ALA A 87 9.11 -36.50 -7.86
CA ALA A 87 10.21 -35.99 -8.69
C ALA A 87 11.42 -36.94 -8.64
N ALA A 88 11.70 -37.63 -9.76
CA ALA A 88 12.87 -38.51 -9.89
C ALA A 88 14.10 -37.77 -10.45
N ASN A 89 13.88 -36.82 -11.35
CA ASN A 89 14.92 -36.00 -11.98
C ASN A 89 14.82 -34.57 -11.47
N TRP A 90 15.96 -33.98 -11.11
CA TRP A 90 16.06 -32.60 -10.63
C TRP A 90 16.57 -31.71 -11.76
N ASN A 91 15.91 -30.57 -11.99
CA ASN A 91 16.22 -29.67 -13.11
C ASN A 91 17.45 -28.80 -12.85
N GLY A 92 17.73 -28.48 -11.59
CA GLY A 92 18.85 -27.63 -11.19
C GLY A 92 18.66 -27.13 -9.77
N GLN A 93 19.26 -25.99 -9.46
CA GLN A 93 19.10 -25.29 -8.19
C GLN A 93 18.35 -23.96 -8.36
N ILE A 94 17.56 -23.60 -7.36
CA ILE A 94 16.79 -22.35 -7.28
C ILE A 94 17.17 -21.59 -6.01
N LEU A 95 17.28 -20.27 -6.08
CA LEU A 95 17.51 -19.42 -4.91
C LEU A 95 16.20 -19.09 -4.19
N VAL A 96 15.92 -19.81 -3.10
CA VAL A 96 14.81 -19.50 -2.19
C VAL A 96 15.16 -18.26 -1.35
N PRO A 97 14.24 -17.29 -1.17
CA PRO A 97 12.80 -17.38 -1.40
C PRO A 97 12.31 -16.66 -2.65
N PHE A 98 13.00 -16.79 -3.79
CA PHE A 98 12.55 -16.23 -5.06
C PHE A 98 11.87 -17.30 -5.92
N CYS A 99 10.67 -16.98 -6.44
CA CYS A 99 9.90 -17.85 -7.33
C CYS A 99 10.61 -18.10 -8.67
N PRO A 100 10.40 -19.25 -9.35
CA PRO A 100 11.12 -19.58 -10.58
C PRO A 100 10.87 -18.60 -11.73
N GLU A 101 9.77 -17.83 -11.70
CA GLU A 101 9.49 -16.75 -12.65
C GLU A 101 10.44 -15.55 -12.53
N SER A 102 10.94 -15.27 -11.32
CA SER A 102 11.77 -14.11 -11.05
C SER A 102 13.20 -14.24 -11.56
N SER A 103 13.87 -13.12 -11.81
CA SER A 103 15.28 -13.12 -12.23
C SER A 103 16.21 -13.57 -11.10
N LEU A 104 15.90 -13.23 -9.84
CA LEU A 104 16.72 -13.56 -8.66
C LEU A 104 16.69 -15.05 -8.29
N SER A 105 15.69 -15.80 -8.73
CA SER A 105 15.67 -17.26 -8.55
C SER A 105 16.83 -17.98 -9.24
N GLY A 106 17.38 -17.39 -10.30
CA GLY A 106 18.32 -18.01 -11.24
C GLY A 106 17.66 -18.95 -12.25
N VAL A 107 16.33 -19.09 -12.24
CA VAL A 107 15.57 -20.04 -13.08
C VAL A 107 14.92 -19.35 -14.28
N GLY A 108 14.15 -18.27 -14.08
CA GLY A 108 13.51 -17.49 -15.15
C GLY A 108 12.50 -18.27 -15.99
N ARG A 109 11.69 -19.13 -15.36
CA ARG A 109 10.73 -20.02 -16.01
C ARG A 109 9.34 -19.89 -15.39
N LEU A 110 8.35 -19.58 -16.23
CA LEU A 110 6.93 -19.68 -15.90
C LEU A 110 6.51 -21.14 -15.65
N ILE A 111 5.84 -21.44 -14.53
CA ILE A 111 5.29 -22.77 -14.23
C ILE A 111 3.84 -22.86 -14.72
N GLU A 112 3.50 -23.83 -15.58
CA GLU A 112 2.15 -23.93 -16.16
C GLU A 112 1.12 -24.59 -15.22
N PRO A 113 -0.20 -24.30 -15.30
CA PRO A 113 -1.22 -24.90 -14.45
C PRO A 113 -1.37 -26.44 -14.53
N THR A 114 -0.76 -27.04 -15.57
CA THR A 114 -0.66 -28.49 -15.81
C THR A 114 0.63 -29.10 -15.25
N GLU A 115 1.48 -28.31 -14.60
CA GLU A 115 2.72 -28.72 -13.97
C GLU A 115 2.61 -28.74 -12.44
N ALA A 116 3.57 -29.40 -11.79
CA ALA A 116 3.81 -29.33 -10.35
C ALA A 116 5.28 -28.99 -10.11
N LEU A 117 5.51 -28.04 -9.20
CA LEU A 117 6.84 -27.58 -8.82
C LEU A 117 7.30 -28.30 -7.55
N TRP A 118 8.50 -28.86 -7.58
CA TRP A 118 9.09 -29.60 -6.46
C TRP A 118 10.34 -28.91 -5.96
N TYR A 119 10.53 -28.92 -4.64
CA TYR A 119 11.75 -28.44 -3.98
C TYR A 119 12.28 -29.52 -3.05
N LYS A 120 13.61 -29.62 -2.93
CA LYS A 120 14.27 -30.53 -1.99
C LYS A 120 15.52 -29.88 -1.40
N ARG A 121 15.72 -30.10 -0.10
CA ARG A 121 16.94 -29.69 0.61
C ARG A 121 17.27 -30.61 1.79
N PRO A 122 18.54 -30.66 2.23
CA PRO A 122 18.87 -31.21 3.53
C PRO A 122 18.31 -30.33 4.67
N LEU A 123 18.00 -30.99 5.79
CA LEU A 123 17.70 -30.38 7.09
C LEU A 123 18.79 -30.74 8.12
N PRO A 124 19.02 -29.91 9.14
CA PRO A 124 19.89 -30.25 10.25
C PRO A 124 19.34 -31.42 11.09
N ALA A 125 20.16 -31.91 12.02
CA ALA A 125 19.73 -32.82 13.08
C ALA A 125 18.75 -32.11 14.05
N PRO A 126 17.82 -32.84 14.68
CA PRO A 126 16.97 -32.28 15.73
C PRO A 126 17.81 -31.88 16.94
N LYS A 127 17.38 -30.83 17.65
CA LYS A 127 18.02 -30.44 18.93
C LYS A 127 17.41 -31.24 20.09
N GLU A 128 18.27 -31.77 20.95
CA GLU A 128 17.86 -32.53 22.14
C GLU A 128 16.99 -31.68 23.08
N GLY A 129 15.89 -32.26 23.58
CA GLY A 129 14.94 -31.55 24.47
C GLY A 129 14.17 -30.39 23.84
N LYS A 130 14.11 -30.33 22.50
CA LYS A 130 13.41 -29.29 21.74
C LYS A 130 12.44 -29.90 20.72
N ARG A 131 11.43 -29.12 20.35
CA ARG A 131 10.64 -29.35 19.13
C ARG A 131 11.21 -28.49 18.01
N THR A 132 11.30 -29.02 16.80
CA THR A 132 11.69 -28.28 15.59
C THR A 132 10.43 -27.98 14.77
N LEU A 133 10.08 -26.70 14.69
CA LEU A 133 9.02 -26.20 13.83
C LEU A 133 9.62 -25.81 12.47
N LEU A 134 9.03 -26.28 11.38
CA LEU A 134 9.29 -25.80 10.02
C LEU A 134 8.25 -24.74 9.68
N ASN A 135 8.71 -23.53 9.35
CA ASN A 135 7.89 -22.36 9.09
C ASN A 135 8.08 -21.86 7.66
N PHE A 136 6.99 -21.41 7.05
CA PHE A 136 6.92 -20.75 5.76
C PHE A 136 6.22 -19.41 5.97
N GLU A 137 6.80 -18.31 5.49
CA GLU A 137 6.09 -17.02 5.54
C GLU A 137 5.06 -16.87 4.39
N ALA A 138 5.35 -17.39 3.19
CA ALA A 138 4.39 -17.48 2.07
C ALA A 138 4.86 -18.45 0.97
N VAL A 139 3.91 -19.21 0.38
CA VAL A 139 4.14 -20.12 -0.76
C VAL A 139 2.88 -20.14 -1.64
N ASP A 140 2.96 -19.73 -2.90
CA ASP A 140 1.81 -19.68 -3.82
C ASP A 140 1.74 -20.98 -4.66
N HIS A 141 0.74 -21.87 -4.57
CA HIS A 141 -0.50 -21.76 -3.83
C HIS A 141 -0.79 -22.96 -2.91
N THR A 142 -0.83 -24.17 -3.47
CA THR A 142 -1.14 -25.40 -2.72
C THR A 142 0.15 -26.16 -2.42
N THR A 143 0.59 -26.09 -1.17
CA THR A 143 1.85 -26.69 -0.71
C THR A 143 1.59 -28.01 -0.01
N THR A 144 2.36 -29.06 -0.34
CA THR A 144 2.44 -30.30 0.47
C THR A 144 3.88 -30.56 0.87
N VAL A 145 4.08 -30.98 2.13
CA VAL A 145 5.40 -31.14 2.75
C VAL A 145 5.62 -32.58 3.22
N TRP A 146 6.82 -33.10 2.95
CA TRP A 146 7.34 -34.36 3.48
C TRP A 146 8.71 -34.14 4.12
N VAL A 147 8.98 -34.85 5.21
CA VAL A 147 10.32 -34.95 5.81
C VAL A 147 10.68 -36.43 5.86
N ASN A 148 11.86 -36.79 5.35
CA ASN A 148 12.33 -38.18 5.33
C ASN A 148 11.35 -39.19 4.67
N GLY A 149 10.54 -38.74 3.70
CA GLY A 149 9.48 -39.52 3.05
C GLY A 149 8.15 -39.58 3.81
N GLN A 150 8.10 -39.15 5.07
CA GLN A 150 6.86 -39.04 5.84
C GLN A 150 6.12 -37.75 5.45
N ARG A 151 4.85 -37.87 5.04
CA ARG A 151 3.99 -36.70 4.79
C ARG A 151 3.71 -35.98 6.11
N ILE A 152 4.00 -34.68 6.15
CA ILE A 152 3.82 -33.82 7.33
C ILE A 152 2.47 -33.12 7.27
N GLY A 153 2.13 -32.52 6.13
CA GLY A 153 0.90 -31.75 5.99
C GLY A 153 0.80 -31.03 4.65
N SER A 154 -0.22 -30.17 4.54
CA SER A 154 -0.45 -29.32 3.38
C SER A 154 -1.08 -27.98 3.76
N HIS A 155 -0.88 -26.96 2.93
CA HIS A 155 -1.46 -25.62 3.04
C HIS A 155 -2.04 -25.18 1.70
N THR A 156 -3.07 -24.34 1.74
CA THR A 156 -3.68 -23.69 0.57
C THR A 156 -3.96 -22.24 0.92
N GLY A 157 -3.44 -21.32 0.09
CA GLY A 157 -3.44 -19.88 0.30
C GLY A 157 -2.04 -19.32 0.07
N GLY A 158 -1.89 -18.33 -0.81
CA GLY A 158 -0.59 -17.92 -1.33
C GLY A 158 0.21 -16.94 -0.46
N PHE A 159 -0.44 -16.27 0.49
CA PHE A 159 0.05 -15.01 1.07
C PHE A 159 0.12 -14.97 2.60
N THR A 160 -0.15 -16.07 3.30
CA THR A 160 -0.17 -16.11 4.77
C THR A 160 0.78 -17.17 5.33
N PRO A 161 1.41 -16.93 6.50
CA PRO A 161 2.38 -17.83 7.07
C PRO A 161 1.75 -19.12 7.61
N PHE A 162 2.51 -20.22 7.57
CA PHE A 162 2.13 -21.51 8.15
C PHE A 162 3.31 -22.31 8.67
N SER A 163 3.03 -23.22 9.61
CA SER A 163 4.06 -23.97 10.34
C SER A 163 3.66 -25.43 10.55
N PHE A 164 4.64 -26.32 10.59
CA PHE A 164 4.49 -27.72 10.97
C PHE A 164 5.51 -28.12 12.05
N ASP A 165 5.09 -28.90 13.05
CA ASP A 165 6.02 -29.59 13.95
C ASP A 165 6.59 -30.81 13.22
N ILE A 166 7.87 -30.74 12.83
CA ILE A 166 8.55 -31.82 12.10
C ILE A 166 9.38 -32.74 13.01
N THR A 167 9.42 -32.46 14.32
CA THR A 167 10.20 -33.22 15.31
C THR A 167 10.02 -34.75 15.20
N PRO A 168 8.79 -35.29 15.05
CA PRO A 168 8.59 -36.74 14.99
C PRO A 168 9.15 -37.43 13.74
N ALA A 169 9.43 -36.66 12.67
CA ALA A 169 9.94 -37.17 11.40
C ALA A 169 11.46 -37.01 11.25
N LEU A 170 12.12 -36.29 12.18
CA LEU A 170 13.56 -36.06 12.15
C LEU A 170 14.35 -37.26 12.69
N LYS A 171 15.49 -37.54 12.05
CA LYS A 171 16.50 -38.53 12.40
C LYS A 171 17.73 -37.84 12.96
N ALA A 172 18.62 -38.59 13.61
CA ALA A 172 19.90 -38.05 14.12
C ALA A 172 20.79 -37.46 13.02
N GLU A 173 20.74 -37.99 11.80
CA GLU A 173 21.49 -37.50 10.64
C GLU A 173 20.72 -37.79 9.33
N GLY A 174 21.17 -37.17 8.23
CA GLY A 174 20.63 -37.45 6.89
C GLY A 174 19.15 -37.04 6.69
N ASN A 175 18.73 -35.92 7.30
CA ASN A 175 17.36 -35.42 7.15
C ASN A 175 17.15 -34.73 5.79
N GLU A 176 16.06 -35.09 5.12
CA GLU A 176 15.64 -34.48 3.85
C GLU A 176 14.26 -33.83 3.99
N LEU A 177 14.12 -32.61 3.47
CA LEU A 177 12.84 -31.93 3.24
C LEU A 177 12.50 -32.02 1.75
N LEU A 178 11.29 -32.48 1.45
CA LEU A 178 10.69 -32.48 0.11
C LEU A 178 9.38 -31.68 0.15
N ILE A 179 9.19 -30.82 -0.84
CA ILE A 179 7.99 -29.99 -1.00
C ILE A 179 7.46 -30.16 -2.42
N ARG A 180 6.14 -30.22 -2.54
CA ARG A 180 5.39 -30.06 -3.80
C ARG A 180 4.55 -28.81 -3.70
N VAL A 181 4.51 -28.02 -4.77
CA VAL A 181 3.61 -26.89 -4.94
C VAL A 181 2.79 -27.09 -6.23
N ASP A 182 1.47 -26.99 -6.08
CA ASP A 182 0.52 -26.92 -7.17
C ASP A 182 -0.11 -25.53 -7.20
N ASP A 183 -0.06 -24.91 -8.37
CA ASP A 183 -0.60 -23.58 -8.62
C ASP A 183 -1.52 -23.63 -9.86
N ALA A 184 -2.59 -22.87 -9.84
CA ALA A 184 -3.46 -22.66 -11.00
C ALA A 184 -3.35 -21.23 -11.55
N THR A 185 -2.85 -20.29 -10.74
CA THR A 185 -2.81 -18.82 -10.90
C THR A 185 -4.18 -18.15 -11.10
N GLU A 186 -5.13 -18.81 -11.75
CA GLU A 186 -6.45 -18.29 -12.09
C GLU A 186 -7.58 -19.17 -11.52
N GLY A 187 -8.79 -19.05 -12.08
CA GLY A 187 -10.00 -19.65 -11.50
C GLY A 187 -10.44 -18.87 -10.26
N TYR A 188 -10.71 -19.58 -9.17
CA TYR A 188 -11.13 -18.98 -7.89
C TYR A 188 -9.98 -18.77 -6.89
N GLN A 189 -8.74 -19.07 -7.27
CA GLN A 189 -7.55 -18.77 -6.47
C GLN A 189 -7.46 -17.26 -6.17
N LEU A 190 -6.99 -16.89 -4.99
CA LEU A 190 -6.70 -15.50 -4.67
C LEU A 190 -5.29 -15.20 -5.15
N HIS A 191 -5.18 -14.43 -6.22
CA HIS A 191 -3.94 -14.22 -6.97
C HIS A 191 -3.55 -12.73 -7.09
N GLY A 192 -4.36 -11.82 -6.53
CA GLY A 192 -4.15 -10.38 -6.68
C GLY A 192 -4.13 -9.98 -8.16
N LYS A 193 -3.08 -9.27 -8.59
CA LYS A 193 -2.87 -8.84 -9.97
C LYS A 193 -2.08 -9.82 -10.86
N GLN A 194 -1.76 -11.01 -10.37
CA GLN A 194 -1.06 -12.04 -11.16
C GLN A 194 -1.93 -12.58 -12.31
N LYS A 195 -1.35 -12.88 -13.48
CA LYS A 195 -2.02 -13.55 -14.61
C LYS A 195 -1.09 -14.52 -15.34
N LEU A 196 -1.67 -15.53 -16.00
CA LEU A 196 -0.93 -16.44 -16.89
C LEU A 196 -0.29 -15.70 -18.07
N LYS A 197 -0.96 -14.66 -18.56
CA LYS A 197 -0.51 -13.70 -19.57
C LYS A 197 -0.69 -12.30 -18.98
N ASN A 198 0.42 -11.62 -18.69
CA ASN A 198 0.44 -10.26 -18.16
C ASN A 198 0.12 -9.24 -19.25
N GLU A 199 -0.73 -8.26 -18.93
CA GLU A 199 -1.10 -7.14 -19.78
C GLU A 199 -1.79 -6.02 -19.00
N GLY A 200 -1.50 -4.76 -19.36
CA GLY A 200 -2.13 -3.58 -18.76
C GLY A 200 -1.80 -3.45 -17.26
N ILE A 201 -2.79 -3.71 -16.41
CA ILE A 201 -2.70 -3.68 -14.94
C ILE A 201 -2.48 -5.07 -14.31
N TRP A 202 -2.36 -6.12 -15.12
CA TRP A 202 -2.11 -7.49 -14.65
C TRP A 202 -0.66 -7.88 -14.94
N TYR A 203 0.03 -8.41 -13.95
CA TYR A 203 1.49 -8.59 -13.94
C TYR A 203 1.90 -10.07 -13.96
N THR A 204 3.21 -10.31 -14.19
CA THR A 204 3.85 -11.63 -14.29
C THR A 204 3.53 -12.53 -13.09
N ARG A 205 3.01 -13.74 -13.31
CA ARG A 205 2.70 -14.68 -12.20
C ARG A 205 3.91 -15.07 -11.35
N VAL A 206 3.63 -15.53 -10.13
CA VAL A 206 4.57 -16.00 -9.12
C VAL A 206 4.08 -17.35 -8.59
N THR A 207 4.90 -18.40 -8.73
CA THR A 207 4.58 -19.73 -8.22
C THR A 207 5.63 -20.19 -7.20
N GLY A 208 5.23 -21.00 -6.23
CA GLY A 208 6.14 -21.57 -5.24
C GLY A 208 6.52 -20.61 -4.12
N ILE A 209 7.73 -20.81 -3.58
CA ILE A 209 8.18 -20.16 -2.36
C ILE A 209 8.61 -18.73 -2.70
N TRP A 210 7.88 -17.73 -2.20
CA TRP A 210 8.16 -16.31 -2.45
C TRP A 210 8.44 -15.49 -1.18
N GLN A 211 8.33 -16.08 0.02
CA GLN A 211 8.88 -15.52 1.26
C GLN A 211 9.66 -16.56 2.07
N THR A 212 10.39 -16.10 3.09
CA THR A 212 11.37 -16.89 3.86
C THR A 212 10.84 -18.22 4.39
N VAL A 213 11.67 -19.27 4.26
CA VAL A 213 11.47 -20.58 4.90
C VAL A 213 12.51 -20.74 5.99
N TRP A 214 12.11 -21.23 7.16
CA TRP A 214 12.99 -21.26 8.32
C TRP A 214 12.58 -22.31 9.36
N LEU A 215 13.54 -22.75 10.18
CA LEU A 215 13.30 -23.61 11.34
C LEU A 215 13.31 -22.80 12.63
N GLU A 216 12.51 -23.22 13.59
CA GLU A 216 12.57 -22.75 14.98
C GLU A 216 12.69 -23.93 15.94
N ASN A 217 13.61 -23.86 16.91
CA ASN A 217 13.71 -24.89 17.95
C ASN A 217 13.13 -24.35 19.27
N VAL A 218 11.91 -24.77 19.57
CA VAL A 218 11.13 -24.33 20.74
C VAL A 218 11.20 -25.36 21.86
N ALA A 219 10.93 -24.95 23.10
CA ALA A 219 10.76 -25.88 24.22
C ALA A 219 9.59 -26.86 23.97
N GLU A 220 9.54 -27.99 24.68
CA GLU A 220 8.44 -28.97 24.52
C GLU A 220 7.05 -28.35 24.72
N ARG A 221 6.97 -27.40 25.67
CA ARG A 221 5.86 -26.48 25.87
C ARG A 221 6.33 -25.08 25.56
N PHE A 222 5.60 -24.37 24.70
CA PHE A 222 6.04 -23.09 24.16
C PHE A 222 4.86 -22.16 23.90
N ILE A 223 5.14 -20.86 23.89
CA ILE A 223 4.25 -19.83 23.36
C ILE A 223 4.27 -19.99 21.84
N ARG A 224 3.11 -20.26 21.25
CA ARG A 224 2.91 -20.42 19.80
C ARG A 224 2.60 -19.09 19.11
N ASP A 225 1.94 -18.17 19.82
CA ASP A 225 1.38 -16.94 19.28
C ASP A 225 1.06 -15.94 20.42
N LEU A 226 0.91 -14.65 20.11
CA LEU A 226 0.57 -13.59 21.07
C LEU A 226 -0.52 -12.68 20.48
N ASP A 227 -1.64 -12.50 21.20
CA ASP A 227 -2.60 -11.40 20.92
C ASP A 227 -2.48 -10.31 21.98
N TYR A 228 -2.73 -9.06 21.61
CA TYR A 228 -2.78 -7.91 22.51
C TYR A 228 -4.18 -7.31 22.64
N THR A 229 -4.46 -6.76 23.81
CA THR A 229 -5.57 -5.83 24.01
C THR A 229 -5.06 -4.63 24.79
N THR A 230 -5.21 -3.44 24.24
CA THR A 230 -4.72 -2.18 24.82
C THR A 230 -5.87 -1.24 25.16
N ASP A 231 -5.73 -0.52 26.28
CA ASP A 231 -6.63 0.56 26.66
C ASP A 231 -5.80 1.84 26.88
N ILE A 232 -6.00 2.83 25.99
CA ILE A 232 -5.27 4.09 26.01
C ILE A 232 -5.64 5.00 27.19
N LYS A 233 -6.79 4.78 27.85
CA LYS A 233 -7.28 5.60 28.97
C LYS A 233 -6.72 5.14 30.30
N THR A 234 -6.59 3.81 30.48
CA THR A 234 -6.00 3.22 31.70
C THR A 234 -4.52 2.91 31.58
N GLY A 235 -3.96 2.92 30.36
CA GLY A 235 -2.58 2.48 30.10
C GLY A 235 -2.42 0.96 30.19
N THR A 236 -3.52 0.20 30.15
CA THR A 236 -3.50 -1.26 30.32
C THR A 236 -3.09 -1.96 29.04
N VAL A 237 -2.20 -2.96 29.15
CA VAL A 237 -1.91 -3.93 28.10
C VAL A 237 -2.17 -5.33 28.66
N LYS A 238 -3.10 -6.05 28.04
CA LYS A 238 -3.28 -7.50 28.24
C LYS A 238 -2.59 -8.22 27.09
N VAL A 239 -1.79 -9.23 27.43
CA VAL A 239 -1.18 -10.19 26.50
C VAL A 239 -1.90 -11.53 26.66
N ASP A 240 -2.47 -12.05 25.57
CA ASP A 240 -3.01 -13.41 25.50
C ASP A 240 -2.01 -14.31 24.78
N ALA A 241 -1.33 -15.18 25.53
CA ALA A 241 -0.29 -16.05 24.99
C ALA A 241 -0.87 -17.42 24.63
N LYS A 242 -1.05 -17.68 23.32
CA LYS A 242 -1.54 -18.97 22.85
C LYS A 242 -0.44 -20.01 23.01
N LEU A 243 -0.63 -21.01 23.87
CA LEU A 243 0.37 -22.07 24.10
C LEU A 243 0.27 -23.22 23.09
N SER A 244 1.32 -24.05 23.04
CA SER A 244 1.39 -25.27 22.21
C SER A 244 0.44 -26.40 22.61
N GLY A 245 -0.38 -26.18 23.64
CA GLY A 245 -1.45 -27.05 24.09
C GLY A 245 -2.31 -26.33 25.14
N LYS A 246 -3.22 -27.05 25.81
CA LYS A 246 -3.92 -26.48 26.97
C LYS A 246 -2.90 -26.10 28.06
N ALA A 247 -3.16 -25.00 28.77
CA ALA A 247 -2.39 -24.61 29.94
C ALA A 247 -2.45 -25.71 31.01
N LEU A 248 -1.33 -25.98 31.66
CA LEU A 248 -1.23 -26.93 32.77
C LEU A 248 -1.43 -26.21 34.11
N GLU A 249 -1.78 -26.98 35.13
CA GLU A 249 -1.91 -26.46 36.49
C GLU A 249 -0.58 -25.85 36.98
N GLY A 250 -0.64 -24.62 37.50
CA GLY A 250 0.51 -23.87 37.98
C GLY A 250 1.28 -23.08 36.91
N GLU A 251 1.02 -23.26 35.61
CA GLU A 251 1.62 -22.42 34.57
C GLU A 251 1.15 -20.97 34.64
N LYS A 252 2.05 -20.02 34.35
CA LYS A 252 1.77 -18.58 34.38
C LYS A 252 2.48 -17.86 33.24
N ILE A 253 1.89 -16.77 32.75
CA ILE A 253 2.55 -15.86 31.81
C ILE A 253 3.06 -14.64 32.59
N ARG A 254 4.37 -14.40 32.58
CA ARG A 254 4.93 -13.11 33.03
C ARG A 254 5.14 -12.21 31.81
N VAL A 255 4.70 -10.97 31.92
CA VAL A 255 4.95 -9.92 30.93
C VAL A 255 5.78 -8.84 31.61
N THR A 256 6.86 -8.42 30.97
CA THR A 256 7.69 -7.27 31.37
C THR A 256 7.71 -6.28 30.23
N ALA A 257 7.37 -5.02 30.49
CA ALA A 257 7.47 -3.94 29.51
C ALA A 257 8.66 -3.03 29.81
N SER A 258 9.30 -2.57 28.73
CA SER A 258 10.37 -1.57 28.77
C SER A 258 10.09 -0.42 27.80
N PHE A 259 10.63 0.76 28.11
CA PHE A 259 10.60 1.92 27.22
C PHE A 259 11.98 2.58 27.21
N GLY A 260 12.55 2.83 26.02
CA GLY A 260 13.89 3.41 25.89
C GLY A 260 14.98 2.58 26.58
N GLY A 261 14.86 1.24 26.55
CA GLY A 261 15.82 0.31 27.16
C GLY A 261 15.75 0.18 28.69
N LYS A 262 14.70 0.72 29.33
CA LYS A 262 14.48 0.58 30.79
C LYS A 262 13.16 -0.13 31.08
N GLU A 263 13.18 -1.10 31.98
CA GLU A 263 11.95 -1.72 32.52
C GLU A 263 11.09 -0.65 33.19
N ILE A 264 9.79 -0.67 32.91
CA ILE A 264 8.80 0.26 33.45
C ILE A 264 7.73 -0.44 34.30
N THR A 265 7.41 -1.70 33.99
CA THR A 265 6.41 -2.49 34.73
C THR A 265 6.54 -3.97 34.38
N SER A 266 6.11 -4.84 35.29
CA SER A 266 5.96 -6.27 35.04
C SER A 266 4.74 -6.84 35.77
N GLY A 267 4.13 -7.90 35.22
CA GLY A 267 2.84 -8.43 35.67
C GLY A 267 2.53 -9.82 35.11
N SER A 268 1.37 -10.35 35.47
CA SER A 268 0.93 -11.70 35.10
C SER A 268 -0.14 -11.63 34.01
N GLY A 269 0.26 -11.76 32.74
CA GLY A 269 -0.61 -11.62 31.54
C GLY A 269 -1.09 -10.18 31.26
N THR A 270 -1.43 -9.41 32.29
CA THR A 270 -1.81 -8.00 32.21
C THR A 270 -0.79 -7.11 32.93
N ILE A 271 -0.49 -5.97 32.33
CA ILE A 271 0.35 -4.90 32.88
C ILE A 271 -0.34 -3.54 32.71
N THR A 272 0.05 -2.55 33.52
CA THR A 272 -0.36 -1.16 33.39
C THR A 272 0.87 -0.29 33.20
N LEU A 273 0.90 0.47 32.11
CA LEU A 273 1.97 1.40 31.78
C LEU A 273 1.72 2.74 32.48
N PRO A 274 2.62 3.21 33.38
CA PRO A 274 2.48 4.54 33.96
C PRO A 274 2.73 5.61 32.90
N GLU A 275 1.91 6.67 32.91
CA GLU A 275 1.98 7.81 31.96
C GLU A 275 2.11 7.35 30.48
N PRO A 276 1.11 6.62 29.95
CA PRO A 276 1.21 5.95 28.67
C PRO A 276 1.40 6.93 27.51
N LYS A 277 2.58 6.86 26.89
CA LYS A 277 2.86 7.50 25.59
C LYS A 277 2.15 6.74 24.48
N LEU A 278 1.23 7.41 23.81
CA LEU A 278 0.45 6.84 22.72
C LEU A 278 1.23 6.84 21.41
N TRP A 279 0.88 5.93 20.51
CA TRP A 279 1.45 5.84 19.17
C TRP A 279 0.66 6.69 18.16
N SER A 280 1.37 7.40 17.29
CA SER A 280 0.83 8.08 16.11
C SER A 280 1.93 8.29 15.04
N PRO A 281 1.58 8.70 13.81
CA PRO A 281 2.56 9.02 12.77
C PRO A 281 3.61 10.08 13.14
N ASP A 282 3.26 10.99 14.05
CA ASP A 282 4.14 12.04 14.56
C ASP A 282 4.86 11.66 15.87
N SER A 283 4.47 10.53 16.47
CA SER A 283 4.97 10.05 17.77
C SER A 283 4.85 8.53 17.85
N PRO A 284 5.68 7.76 17.10
CA PRO A 284 5.59 6.30 17.03
C PRO A 284 6.19 5.63 18.29
N ASN A 285 5.56 5.84 19.44
CA ASN A 285 5.98 5.25 20.70
C ASN A 285 5.67 3.74 20.71
N LEU A 286 6.73 2.93 20.78
CA LEU A 286 6.66 1.48 20.97
C LEU A 286 7.25 1.11 22.34
N TYR A 287 6.65 0.11 22.98
CA TYR A 287 7.13 -0.49 24.23
C TYR A 287 7.66 -1.89 23.94
N ASP A 288 8.91 -2.16 24.31
CA ASP A 288 9.49 -3.50 24.21
C ASP A 288 8.82 -4.41 25.23
N LEU A 289 8.39 -5.60 24.82
CA LEU A 289 7.84 -6.64 25.68
C LEU A 289 8.78 -7.83 25.77
N LYS A 290 8.91 -8.37 26.98
CA LYS A 290 9.41 -9.73 27.23
C LYS A 290 8.26 -10.56 27.81
N VAL A 291 7.94 -11.68 27.17
CA VAL A 291 6.85 -12.57 27.58
C VAL A 291 7.45 -13.94 27.91
N GLU A 292 7.28 -14.37 29.16
CA GLU A 292 7.84 -15.61 29.70
C GLU A 292 6.70 -16.56 30.10
N LEU A 293 6.73 -17.80 29.59
CA LEU A 293 5.96 -18.91 30.15
C LEU A 293 6.72 -19.47 31.36
N LEU A 294 6.08 -19.42 32.53
CA LEU A 294 6.59 -19.99 33.77
C LEU A 294 5.92 -21.32 34.06
N GLY A 295 6.71 -22.31 34.48
CA GLY A 295 6.20 -23.59 34.98
C GLY A 295 5.69 -23.48 36.41
N ALA A 296 5.08 -24.57 36.91
CA ALA A 296 4.55 -24.65 38.27
C ALA A 296 5.63 -24.47 39.38
N ASP A 297 6.90 -24.72 39.05
CA ASP A 297 8.05 -24.48 39.94
C ASP A 297 8.59 -23.02 39.86
N GLY A 298 7.95 -22.17 39.07
CA GLY A 298 8.30 -20.76 38.88
C GLY A 298 9.46 -20.49 37.91
N LYS A 299 10.04 -21.52 37.29
CA LYS A 299 11.11 -21.35 36.29
C LYS A 299 10.55 -20.98 34.93
N VAL A 300 11.34 -20.25 34.13
CA VAL A 300 11.04 -19.96 32.73
C VAL A 300 11.15 -21.27 31.93
N VAL A 301 10.04 -21.69 31.35
CA VAL A 301 9.94 -22.81 30.39
C VAL A 301 10.25 -22.30 28.98
N ASP A 302 9.78 -21.08 28.67
CA ASP A 302 9.87 -20.49 27.33
C ASP A 302 9.84 -18.96 27.39
N GLU A 303 10.53 -18.28 26.47
CA GLU A 303 10.62 -16.80 26.40
C GLU A 303 10.53 -16.30 24.94
N VAL A 304 9.78 -15.22 24.73
CA VAL A 304 9.78 -14.41 23.50
C VAL A 304 9.95 -12.93 23.80
N LYS A 305 10.54 -12.20 22.86
CA LYS A 305 10.51 -10.73 22.84
C LYS A 305 9.52 -10.22 21.80
N SER A 306 8.90 -9.09 22.07
CA SER A 306 7.95 -8.44 21.16
C SER A 306 7.96 -6.93 21.39
N TYR A 307 7.03 -6.21 20.77
CA TYR A 307 6.73 -4.83 21.07
C TYR A 307 5.21 -4.59 20.99
N VAL A 308 4.73 -3.55 21.67
CA VAL A 308 3.34 -3.11 21.64
C VAL A 308 3.25 -1.59 21.53
N ALA A 309 2.16 -1.11 20.93
CA ALA A 309 1.81 0.30 20.84
C ALA A 309 0.47 0.55 21.53
N LEU A 310 0.31 1.68 22.22
CA LEU A 310 -0.97 2.11 22.75
C LEU A 310 -1.61 3.10 21.77
N ARG A 311 -2.65 2.66 21.06
CA ARG A 311 -3.40 3.51 20.14
C ARG A 311 -4.82 3.02 19.90
N GLU A 312 -5.75 3.96 19.74
CA GLU A 312 -7.17 3.72 19.46
C GLU A 312 -7.53 4.35 18.10
N PHE A 313 -7.99 3.55 17.14
CA PHE A 313 -8.64 4.04 15.92
C PHE A 313 -10.14 4.18 16.17
N GLY A 314 -10.75 5.22 15.60
CA GLY A 314 -12.17 5.49 15.77
C GLY A 314 -12.71 6.45 14.71
N LYS A 315 -13.97 6.85 14.85
CA LYS A 315 -14.57 7.87 13.99
C LYS A 315 -15.56 8.74 14.75
N ASN A 316 -15.56 10.03 14.44
CA ASN A 316 -16.45 11.04 15.05
C ASN A 316 -17.03 11.94 13.95
N GLN A 317 -18.18 12.57 14.19
CA GLN A 317 -18.69 13.62 13.30
C GLN A 317 -18.01 14.96 13.60
N ASP A 318 -17.66 15.70 12.55
CA ASP A 318 -17.19 17.08 12.65
C ASP A 318 -18.33 18.09 12.84
N ALA A 319 -17.98 19.38 12.97
CA ALA A 319 -18.94 20.46 13.14
C ALA A 319 -19.82 20.76 11.90
N ALA A 320 -19.60 20.06 10.79
CA ALA A 320 -20.44 20.06 9.58
C ALA A 320 -21.25 18.76 9.42
N GLY A 321 -21.13 17.81 10.35
CA GLY A 321 -21.84 16.53 10.36
C GLY A 321 -21.15 15.41 9.57
N ASN A 322 -19.96 15.63 9.01
CA ASN A 322 -19.21 14.60 8.29
C ASN A 322 -18.46 13.68 9.24
N TRP A 323 -18.54 12.37 9.00
CA TRP A 323 -17.72 11.37 9.71
C TRP A 323 -16.25 11.50 9.32
N ARG A 324 -15.39 11.67 10.33
CA ARG A 324 -13.92 11.74 10.24
C ARG A 324 -13.28 10.54 10.93
N PHE A 325 -12.19 10.02 10.37
CA PHE A 325 -11.31 9.11 11.09
C PHE A 325 -10.70 9.83 12.31
N THR A 326 -10.52 9.09 13.39
CA THR A 326 -9.79 9.56 14.57
C THR A 326 -8.72 8.57 14.99
N LEU A 327 -7.62 9.11 15.51
CA LEU A 327 -6.55 8.38 16.17
C LEU A 327 -6.37 8.99 17.56
N ASN A 328 -6.48 8.16 18.60
CA ASN A 328 -6.40 8.57 20.00
C ASN A 328 -7.41 9.69 20.34
N GLY A 329 -8.62 9.59 19.78
CA GLY A 329 -9.71 10.56 19.94
C GLY A 329 -9.60 11.85 19.13
N LYS A 330 -8.52 12.08 18.36
CA LYS A 330 -8.31 13.28 17.54
C LYS A 330 -8.52 12.97 16.06
N SER A 331 -9.12 13.90 15.29
CA SER A 331 -9.25 13.76 13.84
C SER A 331 -7.90 13.54 13.16
N ILE A 332 -7.87 12.67 12.15
CA ILE A 332 -6.69 12.42 11.32
C ILE A 332 -7.11 12.24 9.86
N PHE A 333 -6.32 12.81 8.95
CA PHE A 333 -6.45 12.58 7.51
C PHE A 333 -5.40 11.58 7.07
N HIS A 334 -5.81 10.52 6.35
CA HIS A 334 -4.88 9.51 5.82
C HIS A 334 -4.38 9.94 4.45
N TRP A 335 -3.08 10.21 4.32
CA TRP A 335 -2.43 10.63 3.09
C TRP A 335 -1.30 9.66 2.76
N GLY A 336 -1.46 8.93 1.66
CA GLY A 336 -0.55 7.87 1.26
C GLY A 336 -0.58 7.56 -0.23
N PRO A 337 0.40 6.83 -0.75
CA PRO A 337 0.28 6.21 -2.05
C PRO A 337 -0.36 4.83 -1.96
N LEU A 338 -0.77 4.32 -3.13
CA LEU A 338 -0.98 2.90 -3.35
C LEU A 338 0.40 2.22 -3.53
N ASP A 339 0.59 1.06 -2.92
CA ASP A 339 1.79 0.25 -3.09
C ASP A 339 1.44 -1.20 -3.50
N GLN A 340 1.76 -1.53 -4.75
CA GLN A 340 1.57 -2.87 -5.34
C GLN A 340 2.56 -3.90 -4.75
N GLY A 341 3.73 -3.47 -4.26
CA GLY A 341 4.77 -4.35 -3.72
C GLY A 341 5.53 -5.22 -4.74
N TRP A 342 5.59 -4.82 -6.01
CA TRP A 342 6.28 -5.58 -7.07
C TRP A 342 7.74 -5.17 -7.25
N TRP A 343 8.58 -6.10 -7.72
CA TRP A 343 10.01 -5.93 -7.94
C TRP A 343 10.41 -6.50 -9.33
N PRO A 344 11.20 -5.80 -10.15
CA PRO A 344 11.53 -6.24 -11.51
C PRO A 344 12.39 -7.52 -11.55
N ASP A 345 13.12 -7.77 -10.46
CA ASP A 345 14.08 -8.84 -10.28
C ASP A 345 13.57 -9.96 -9.37
N GLY A 346 12.74 -9.65 -8.37
CA GLY A 346 12.15 -10.60 -7.40
C GLY A 346 10.62 -10.81 -7.49
N LEU A 347 9.90 -10.10 -8.37
CA LEU A 347 8.44 -10.11 -8.49
C LEU A 347 7.73 -9.76 -7.18
N LEU A 348 7.02 -10.69 -6.52
CA LEU A 348 6.41 -10.43 -5.21
C LEU A 348 7.45 -10.37 -4.07
N THR A 349 8.65 -10.91 -4.26
CA THR A 349 9.70 -10.96 -3.24
C THR A 349 10.61 -9.73 -3.33
N PRO A 350 10.71 -8.87 -2.29
CA PRO A 350 11.73 -7.82 -2.29
C PRO A 350 13.14 -8.44 -2.30
N PRO A 351 14.15 -7.84 -2.97
CA PRO A 351 15.51 -8.38 -2.99
C PRO A 351 16.17 -8.50 -1.60
N SER A 352 15.77 -7.65 -0.65
CA SER A 352 16.22 -7.66 0.75
C SER A 352 15.29 -6.82 1.63
N GLU A 353 15.41 -6.96 2.96
CA GLU A 353 14.74 -6.07 3.91
C GLU A 353 15.12 -4.59 3.66
N ALA A 354 16.39 -4.30 3.35
CA ALA A 354 16.86 -2.94 3.08
C ALA A 354 16.25 -2.32 1.81
N ALA A 355 15.90 -3.14 0.80
CA ALA A 355 15.19 -2.67 -0.39
C ALA A 355 13.78 -2.20 -0.02
N MET A 356 13.04 -3.06 0.68
CA MET A 356 11.68 -2.82 1.14
C MET A 356 11.57 -1.64 2.12
N ILE A 357 12.54 -1.50 3.04
CA ILE A 357 12.64 -0.35 3.95
C ILE A 357 12.81 0.97 3.19
N SER A 358 13.56 0.97 2.09
CA SER A 358 13.83 2.21 1.34
C SER A 358 12.58 2.78 0.65
N ASP A 359 11.66 1.94 0.18
CA ASP A 359 10.38 2.39 -0.37
C ASP A 359 9.57 3.13 0.74
N ILE A 360 9.54 2.59 1.98
CA ILE A 360 8.87 3.23 3.13
C ILE A 360 9.56 4.55 3.54
N ASP A 361 10.90 4.56 3.63
CA ASP A 361 11.67 5.73 4.08
C ASP A 361 11.56 6.89 3.08
N TYR A 362 11.59 6.60 1.78
CA TYR A 362 11.32 7.59 0.72
C TYR A 362 9.92 8.22 0.88
N LEU A 363 8.89 7.40 1.11
CA LEU A 363 7.52 7.90 1.31
C LEU A 363 7.37 8.72 2.60
N LYS A 364 8.01 8.31 3.70
CA LYS A 364 8.02 9.09 4.94
C LYS A 364 8.73 10.43 4.75
N ALA A 365 9.82 10.46 4.00
CA ALA A 365 10.53 11.70 3.64
C ALA A 365 9.68 12.62 2.74
N ALA A 366 8.89 12.05 1.82
CA ALA A 366 7.94 12.76 0.94
C ALA A 366 6.69 13.29 1.67
N GLY A 367 6.60 13.11 3.00
CA GLY A 367 5.53 13.66 3.84
C GLY A 367 4.24 12.85 3.85
N PHE A 368 4.24 11.62 3.31
CA PHE A 368 3.11 10.71 3.49
C PHE A 368 3.03 10.24 4.95
N ASN A 369 1.81 10.02 5.44
CA ASN A 369 1.55 9.49 6.79
C ASN A 369 0.87 8.12 6.78
N MET A 370 0.57 7.59 5.59
CA MET A 370 -0.09 6.31 5.34
C MET A 370 0.49 5.64 4.08
N ILE A 371 0.38 4.32 3.97
CA ILE A 371 0.54 3.56 2.73
C ILE A 371 -0.67 2.62 2.59
N ARG A 372 -1.21 2.47 1.38
CA ARG A 372 -2.20 1.42 1.08
C ARG A 372 -1.51 0.25 0.41
N LYS A 373 -1.32 -0.85 1.14
CA LYS A 373 -0.76 -2.09 0.61
C LYS A 373 -1.83 -2.82 -0.20
N HIS A 374 -1.63 -2.85 -1.51
CA HIS A 374 -2.64 -3.29 -2.47
C HIS A 374 -2.59 -4.80 -2.68
N ILE A 375 -3.69 -5.48 -2.36
CA ILE A 375 -4.00 -6.91 -2.62
C ILE A 375 -2.84 -7.91 -2.43
N LYS A 376 -1.95 -7.63 -1.46
CA LYS A 376 -0.71 -8.38 -1.16
C LYS A 376 -0.42 -8.28 0.34
N ILE A 377 0.18 -9.31 0.93
CA ILE A 377 0.70 -9.29 2.32
C ILE A 377 2.23 -9.28 2.25
N GLU A 378 2.88 -8.27 2.83
CA GLU A 378 4.35 -8.15 2.80
C GLU A 378 5.03 -9.01 3.89
N PRO A 379 6.37 -9.25 3.80
CA PRO A 379 7.15 -9.77 4.91
C PRO A 379 6.96 -8.94 6.19
N ARG A 380 6.95 -9.59 7.36
CA ARG A 380 6.55 -8.94 8.63
C ARG A 380 7.37 -7.71 9.01
N SER A 381 8.62 -7.62 8.57
CA SER A 381 9.46 -6.44 8.81
C SER A 381 9.00 -5.18 8.07
N TYR A 382 8.18 -5.31 7.02
CA TYR A 382 7.49 -4.17 6.37
C TYR A 382 6.63 -3.42 7.39
N TYR A 383 5.75 -4.16 8.07
CA TYR A 383 4.84 -3.62 9.07
C TYR A 383 5.60 -3.13 10.31
N ALA A 384 6.59 -3.89 10.78
CA ALA A 384 7.40 -3.49 11.93
C ALA A 384 8.23 -2.21 11.69
N HIS A 385 8.68 -1.98 10.46
CA HIS A 385 9.30 -0.71 10.10
C HIS A 385 8.27 0.42 10.04
N CYS A 386 7.09 0.19 9.45
CA CYS A 386 5.98 1.15 9.47
C CYS A 386 5.56 1.55 10.90
N ASP A 387 5.49 0.59 11.83
CA ASP A 387 5.24 0.83 13.25
C ASP A 387 6.31 1.74 13.87
N LYS A 388 7.58 1.47 13.55
CA LYS A 388 8.75 2.18 14.09
C LYS A 388 8.89 3.61 13.56
N VAL A 389 8.60 3.85 12.28
CA VAL A 389 8.70 5.19 11.66
C VAL A 389 7.42 6.02 11.75
N GLY A 390 6.32 5.43 12.22
CA GLY A 390 5.02 6.10 12.27
C GLY A 390 4.43 6.30 10.88
N MET A 391 4.28 5.21 10.13
CA MET A 391 3.55 5.19 8.86
C MET A 391 2.28 4.36 9.07
N LEU A 392 1.09 4.92 8.83
CA LEU A 392 -0.16 4.15 8.86
C LEU A 392 -0.22 3.16 7.71
N MET A 393 -1.03 2.12 7.85
CA MET A 393 -1.24 1.13 6.79
C MET A 393 -2.74 0.93 6.56
N TRP A 394 -3.14 0.88 5.29
CA TRP A 394 -4.36 0.21 4.87
C TRP A 394 -3.94 -1.13 4.27
N GLN A 395 -4.53 -2.21 4.76
CA GLN A 395 -4.18 -3.56 4.31
C GLN A 395 -5.37 -4.15 3.55
N ASP A 396 -5.20 -4.30 2.25
CA ASP A 396 -6.18 -4.96 1.40
C ASP A 396 -6.01 -6.48 1.50
N GLN A 397 -7.14 -7.20 1.48
CA GLN A 397 -7.15 -8.63 1.26
C GLN A 397 -6.75 -8.94 -0.18
N VAL A 398 -5.99 -10.01 -0.37
CA VAL A 398 -5.72 -10.58 -1.70
C VAL A 398 -7.05 -10.96 -2.34
N SER A 399 -7.46 -10.19 -3.34
CA SER A 399 -8.64 -10.45 -4.13
C SER A 399 -8.31 -11.38 -5.31
N GLN A 400 -9.32 -12.04 -5.84
CA GLN A 400 -9.24 -12.68 -7.16
C GLN A 400 -9.52 -11.58 -8.20
N GLY A 401 -8.73 -11.49 -9.27
CA GLY A 401 -8.90 -10.44 -10.30
C GLY A 401 -10.21 -10.55 -11.10
N TYR A 402 -10.35 -9.83 -12.22
CA TYR A 402 -11.37 -10.25 -13.20
C TYR A 402 -10.99 -11.65 -13.71
N GLY A 403 -11.83 -12.64 -13.39
CA GLY A 403 -11.53 -14.06 -13.58
C GLY A 403 -11.37 -14.46 -15.04
N PRO A 404 -10.71 -15.61 -15.30
CA PRO A 404 -10.55 -16.12 -16.65
C PRO A 404 -11.90 -16.40 -17.30
N GLU A 405 -11.93 -16.41 -18.64
CA GLU A 405 -13.11 -16.74 -19.46
C GLU A 405 -13.67 -18.16 -19.19
N THR A 406 -12.95 -19.00 -18.45
CA THR A 406 -13.33 -20.36 -18.06
C THR A 406 -14.33 -20.43 -16.90
N LYS A 407 -14.66 -19.30 -16.24
CA LYS A 407 -15.69 -19.27 -15.19
C LYS A 407 -17.11 -19.28 -15.78
N PRO A 408 -18.12 -19.76 -15.01
CA PRO A 408 -19.52 -19.55 -15.35
C PRO A 408 -19.87 -18.06 -15.54
N GLU A 409 -20.86 -17.79 -16.38
CA GLU A 409 -21.41 -16.46 -16.57
C GLU A 409 -21.92 -15.89 -15.23
N GLY A 410 -21.59 -14.63 -14.95
CA GLY A 410 -21.97 -13.95 -13.70
C GLY A 410 -21.03 -14.16 -12.52
N SER A 411 -19.94 -14.92 -12.62
CA SER A 411 -18.96 -15.04 -11.53
C SER A 411 -18.11 -13.79 -11.30
N ASN A 412 -17.94 -12.96 -12.33
CA ASN A 412 -17.35 -11.62 -12.21
C ASN A 412 -18.50 -10.59 -12.07
N PRO A 413 -18.54 -9.76 -11.02
CA PRO A 413 -19.52 -8.68 -10.92
C PRO A 413 -19.24 -7.60 -11.97
N GLN A 414 -20.32 -6.97 -12.46
CA GLN A 414 -20.18 -5.72 -13.22
C GLN A 414 -19.73 -4.61 -12.27
N TRP A 415 -18.64 -3.90 -12.58
CA TRP A 415 -18.23 -2.72 -11.82
C TRP A 415 -19.14 -1.54 -12.16
N THR A 416 -19.93 -1.09 -11.19
CA THR A 416 -20.92 -0.01 -11.35
C THR A 416 -20.46 1.34 -10.78
N ARG A 417 -19.22 1.44 -10.26
CA ARG A 417 -18.60 2.68 -9.76
C ARG A 417 -19.50 3.45 -8.79
N MET A 418 -19.67 2.89 -7.59
CA MET A 418 -20.59 3.36 -6.54
C MET A 418 -22.10 3.47 -6.91
N ALA A 419 -22.55 3.25 -8.15
CA ALA A 419 -23.94 3.46 -8.54
C ALA A 419 -24.95 2.61 -7.74
N GLU A 420 -26.23 2.97 -7.80
CA GLU A 420 -27.30 2.25 -7.11
C GLU A 420 -27.47 0.80 -7.62
N ASN A 421 -27.96 -0.07 -6.74
CA ASN A 421 -28.31 -1.46 -7.03
C ASN A 421 -27.18 -2.29 -7.68
N PRO A 422 -25.97 -2.33 -7.08
CA PRO A 422 -24.90 -3.19 -7.56
C PRO A 422 -25.27 -4.68 -7.48
N LYS A 423 -24.50 -5.50 -8.21
CA LYS A 423 -24.59 -6.96 -8.15
C LYS A 423 -23.24 -7.55 -7.78
N ASP A 424 -23.29 -8.57 -6.93
CA ASP A 424 -22.15 -9.42 -6.57
C ASP A 424 -21.89 -10.47 -7.65
N GLY A 425 -20.66 -10.98 -7.71
CA GLY A 425 -20.31 -12.15 -8.49
C GLY A 425 -20.87 -13.44 -7.85
N VAL A 426 -21.29 -14.39 -8.69
CA VAL A 426 -21.77 -15.71 -8.24
C VAL A 426 -20.58 -16.66 -8.05
N TRP A 427 -20.27 -16.95 -6.79
CA TRP A 427 -19.16 -17.81 -6.36
C TRP A 427 -19.66 -19.10 -5.71
N PRO A 428 -19.06 -20.27 -6.02
CA PRO A 428 -19.28 -21.53 -5.30
C PRO A 428 -18.98 -21.38 -3.81
N ASP A 429 -19.62 -22.22 -2.98
CA ASP A 429 -19.45 -22.17 -1.52
C ASP A 429 -18.00 -22.44 -1.13
N GLU A 430 -17.33 -23.41 -1.76
CA GLU A 430 -15.93 -23.76 -1.45
C GLU A 430 -14.95 -22.62 -1.77
N ALA A 431 -15.23 -21.85 -2.83
CA ALA A 431 -14.44 -20.67 -3.20
C ALA A 431 -14.64 -19.52 -2.20
N HIS A 432 -15.88 -19.33 -1.72
CA HIS A 432 -16.19 -18.37 -0.68
C HIS A 432 -15.56 -18.75 0.66
N GLU A 433 -15.63 -20.03 1.05
CA GLU A 433 -15.02 -20.56 2.27
C GLU A 433 -13.49 -20.41 2.28
N GLN A 434 -12.83 -20.66 1.15
CA GLN A 434 -11.39 -20.39 0.99
C GLN A 434 -11.08 -18.90 1.14
N TYR A 435 -11.87 -18.02 0.50
CA TYR A 435 -11.71 -16.57 0.65
C TYR A 435 -11.87 -16.10 2.10
N VAL A 436 -12.91 -16.55 2.81
CA VAL A 436 -13.11 -16.24 4.23
C VAL A 436 -11.99 -16.81 5.10
N THR A 437 -11.44 -17.97 4.75
CA THR A 437 -10.30 -18.59 5.44
C THR A 437 -9.04 -17.74 5.29
N GLU A 438 -8.71 -17.30 4.08
CA GLU A 438 -7.53 -16.45 3.83
C GLU A 438 -7.69 -15.06 4.43
N TYR A 439 -8.87 -14.44 4.34
CA TYR A 439 -9.16 -13.16 5.01
C TYR A 439 -8.94 -13.25 6.53
N LYS A 440 -9.47 -14.29 7.18
CA LYS A 440 -9.28 -14.48 8.63
C LYS A 440 -7.83 -14.73 8.98
N ARG A 441 -7.10 -15.53 8.18
CA ARG A 441 -5.65 -15.72 8.36
C ARG A 441 -4.86 -14.42 8.20
N MET A 442 -5.19 -13.56 7.24
CA MET A 442 -4.57 -12.23 7.10
C MET A 442 -4.83 -11.39 8.35
N VAL A 443 -6.09 -11.27 8.76
CA VAL A 443 -6.45 -10.48 9.95
C VAL A 443 -5.77 -11.04 11.19
N ASP A 444 -5.79 -12.34 11.44
CA ASP A 444 -5.14 -12.94 12.61
C ASP A 444 -3.61 -12.84 12.57
N HIS A 445 -3.00 -12.93 11.39
CA HIS A 445 -1.56 -12.72 11.20
C HIS A 445 -1.13 -11.29 11.54
N LEU A 446 -1.98 -10.30 11.22
CA LEU A 446 -1.65 -8.87 11.28
C LEU A 446 -2.44 -8.10 12.37
N ARG A 447 -3.25 -8.80 13.19
CA ARG A 447 -4.16 -8.22 14.21
C ARG A 447 -3.42 -7.34 15.21
N ASP A 448 -2.18 -7.68 15.48
CA ASP A 448 -1.35 -7.06 16.50
C ASP A 448 -0.37 -6.03 15.97
N VAL A 449 -0.38 -5.77 14.65
CA VAL A 449 0.40 -4.71 14.01
C VAL A 449 -0.21 -3.33 14.34
N PRO A 450 0.51 -2.44 15.06
CA PRO A 450 0.07 -1.08 15.34
C PRO A 450 -0.35 -0.27 14.11
N CYS A 451 0.43 -0.28 13.04
CA CYS A 451 0.25 0.67 11.94
C CYS A 451 -1.04 0.50 11.12
N ILE A 452 -1.61 -0.71 11.07
CA ILE A 452 -2.80 -0.99 10.25
C ILE A 452 -4.03 -0.35 10.87
N ALA A 453 -4.65 0.59 10.13
CA ALA A 453 -5.84 1.34 10.50
C ALA A 453 -7.13 0.84 9.81
N VAL A 454 -6.98 0.24 8.61
CA VAL A 454 -8.09 -0.16 7.74
C VAL A 454 -7.83 -1.55 7.16
N TRP A 455 -8.87 -2.38 7.15
CA TRP A 455 -8.93 -3.61 6.36
C TRP A 455 -9.81 -3.37 5.11
N SER A 456 -9.33 -3.76 3.92
CA SER A 456 -10.12 -3.69 2.68
C SER A 456 -10.38 -5.11 2.13
N PRO A 457 -11.57 -5.70 2.34
CA PRO A 457 -11.89 -7.03 1.79
C PRO A 457 -11.86 -7.10 0.25
N PHE A 458 -12.36 -6.08 -0.46
CA PHE A 458 -12.41 -6.06 -1.93
C PHE A 458 -11.88 -4.74 -2.53
N ASN A 459 -11.44 -4.80 -3.78
CA ASN A 459 -10.98 -3.66 -4.59
C ASN A 459 -11.60 -3.66 -6.00
N GLU A 460 -12.08 -2.52 -6.51
CA GLU A 460 -12.59 -2.33 -7.89
C GLU A 460 -13.57 -3.42 -8.41
N ALA A 461 -14.34 -3.99 -7.48
CA ALA A 461 -15.20 -5.16 -7.66
C ALA A 461 -14.49 -6.49 -8.04
N TRP A 462 -13.16 -6.55 -8.01
CA TRP A 462 -12.38 -7.77 -8.24
C TRP A 462 -12.72 -8.84 -7.21
N GLY A 463 -13.24 -9.96 -7.70
CA GLY A 463 -13.71 -11.07 -6.87
C GLY A 463 -14.82 -10.68 -5.89
N GLN A 464 -15.48 -9.53 -6.05
CA GLN A 464 -16.47 -9.04 -5.09
C GLN A 464 -17.73 -9.92 -5.12
N HIS A 465 -17.95 -10.65 -4.03
CA HIS A 465 -19.02 -11.63 -3.89
C HIS A 465 -19.55 -11.65 -2.45
N ARG A 466 -20.84 -11.95 -2.28
CA ARG A 466 -21.54 -12.01 -0.97
C ARG A 466 -21.18 -10.83 -0.06
N THR A 467 -21.14 -9.61 -0.61
CA THR A 467 -20.50 -8.44 0.01
C THR A 467 -21.08 -8.10 1.38
N MET A 468 -22.40 -8.25 1.56
CA MET A 468 -23.05 -8.02 2.86
C MET A 468 -22.67 -9.08 3.91
N GLU A 469 -22.44 -10.33 3.51
CA GLU A 469 -22.01 -11.42 4.39
C GLU A 469 -20.54 -11.24 4.80
N VAL A 470 -19.66 -10.99 3.82
CA VAL A 470 -18.24 -10.68 4.05
C VAL A 470 -18.09 -9.43 4.92
N GLY A 471 -18.84 -8.36 4.63
CA GLY A 471 -18.78 -7.11 5.38
C GLY A 471 -19.28 -7.25 6.82
N LYS A 472 -20.35 -8.03 7.05
CA LYS A 472 -20.79 -8.37 8.40
C LYS A 472 -19.71 -9.17 9.15
N MET A 473 -19.16 -10.20 8.52
CA MET A 473 -18.11 -11.04 9.10
C MET A 473 -16.87 -10.21 9.46
N ALA A 474 -16.39 -9.37 8.56
CA ALA A 474 -15.24 -8.48 8.78
C ALA A 474 -15.47 -7.53 9.97
N THR A 475 -16.62 -6.86 10.01
CA THR A 475 -17.01 -5.92 11.09
C THR A 475 -17.19 -6.62 12.45
N GLU A 476 -17.50 -7.92 12.46
CA GLU A 476 -17.61 -8.70 13.69
C GLU A 476 -16.25 -9.29 14.14
N TYR A 477 -15.32 -9.57 13.22
CA TYR A 477 -14.06 -10.29 13.46
C TYR A 477 -12.91 -9.44 14.00
N ASP A 478 -12.81 -8.18 13.58
CA ASP A 478 -11.94 -7.17 14.21
C ASP A 478 -12.68 -5.84 14.33
N LYS A 479 -12.83 -5.36 15.56
CA LYS A 479 -13.52 -4.11 15.91
C LYS A 479 -12.55 -2.97 16.27
N THR A 480 -11.25 -3.20 16.13
CA THR A 480 -10.18 -2.25 16.50
C THR A 480 -9.70 -1.40 15.33
N ARG A 481 -10.23 -1.64 14.13
CA ARG A 481 -9.87 -1.04 12.83
C ARG A 481 -11.12 -0.79 12.00
N HIS A 482 -11.01 0.06 10.99
CA HIS A 482 -12.11 0.34 10.07
C HIS A 482 -12.20 -0.68 8.95
N ILE A 483 -13.42 -0.92 8.46
CA ILE A 483 -13.67 -1.79 7.30
C ILE A 483 -14.01 -0.96 6.07
N ASN A 484 -13.14 -1.03 5.04
CA ASN A 484 -13.42 -0.52 3.69
C ASN A 484 -13.90 -1.68 2.81
N ILE A 485 -15.19 -2.00 2.86
CA ILE A 485 -15.71 -3.26 2.30
C ILE A 485 -15.36 -3.48 0.81
N ALA A 486 -15.38 -2.42 0.00
CA ALA A 486 -15.15 -2.50 -1.44
C ALA A 486 -14.51 -1.20 -1.96
N SER A 487 -13.19 -1.06 -1.80
CA SER A 487 -12.42 0.12 -2.21
C SER A 487 -12.64 0.41 -3.69
N GLY A 488 -13.15 1.61 -4.02
CA GLY A 488 -13.51 2.03 -5.38
C GLY A 488 -14.54 1.17 -6.12
N GLY A 489 -15.07 0.14 -5.47
CA GLY A 489 -15.79 -0.94 -6.12
C GLY A 489 -17.28 -0.66 -6.25
N ASN A 490 -18.06 -1.73 -6.07
CA ASN A 490 -19.49 -1.61 -5.94
C ASN A 490 -19.83 -1.28 -4.48
N PHE A 491 -20.45 -0.12 -4.23
CA PHE A 491 -20.79 0.32 -2.87
C PHE A 491 -21.95 -0.50 -2.29
N TRP A 492 -21.70 -1.14 -1.14
CA TRP A 492 -22.72 -1.78 -0.32
C TRP A 492 -22.79 -1.11 1.05
N PRO A 493 -23.98 -1.00 1.67
CA PRO A 493 -24.17 -0.29 2.93
C PRO A 493 -23.74 -1.14 4.14
N ILE A 494 -22.44 -1.44 4.24
CA ILE A 494 -21.82 -2.21 5.32
C ILE A 494 -20.36 -1.76 5.52
N GLY A 495 -19.81 -1.93 6.73
CA GLY A 495 -18.50 -1.39 7.10
C GLY A 495 -18.55 0.10 7.46
N ASP A 496 -17.41 0.79 7.35
CA ASP A 496 -17.23 2.16 7.86
C ASP A 496 -17.14 3.24 6.77
N ILE A 497 -16.72 2.84 5.57
CA ILE A 497 -16.14 3.73 4.56
C ILE A 497 -16.96 3.68 3.27
N ALA A 498 -17.14 4.83 2.64
CA ALA A 498 -17.60 4.97 1.26
C ALA A 498 -16.43 5.49 0.43
N ASP A 499 -16.02 4.73 -0.58
CA ASP A 499 -14.77 4.89 -1.31
C ASP A 499 -15.00 5.06 -2.82
N GLU A 500 -14.49 6.15 -3.38
CA GLU A 500 -14.50 6.44 -4.82
C GLU A 500 -13.07 6.35 -5.39
N HIS A 501 -12.89 5.62 -6.50
CA HIS A 501 -11.66 5.67 -7.29
C HIS A 501 -11.86 6.59 -8.50
N ARG A 502 -11.07 7.67 -8.59
CA ARG A 502 -11.27 8.71 -9.61
C ARG A 502 -9.97 9.21 -10.20
N TYR A 503 -9.87 9.09 -11.52
CA TYR A 503 -8.64 9.34 -12.26
C TYR A 503 -8.84 10.39 -13.38
N PRO A 504 -7.83 11.24 -13.66
CA PRO A 504 -6.60 11.41 -12.90
C PRO A 504 -6.77 12.30 -11.66
N ASP A 505 -7.68 13.28 -11.68
CA ASP A 505 -7.92 14.15 -10.53
C ASP A 505 -8.99 13.56 -9.59
N PRO A 506 -8.83 13.70 -8.26
CA PRO A 506 -9.71 13.09 -7.29
C PRO A 506 -11.11 13.74 -7.30
N GLY A 507 -12.11 13.01 -6.82
CA GLY A 507 -13.46 13.53 -6.65
C GLY A 507 -14.30 12.59 -5.79
N PHE A 508 -15.46 13.08 -5.33
CA PHE A 508 -16.40 12.28 -4.55
C PHE A 508 -17.85 12.71 -4.83
N PRO A 509 -18.81 11.76 -4.99
CA PRO A 509 -20.22 12.06 -5.28
C PRO A 509 -21.01 12.53 -4.03
N PHE A 510 -20.74 13.75 -3.54
CA PHE A 510 -21.35 14.28 -2.31
C PHE A 510 -22.89 14.44 -2.33
N GLU A 511 -23.50 14.57 -3.51
CA GLU A 511 -24.96 14.76 -3.63
C GLU A 511 -25.75 13.47 -3.31
N ASP A 512 -25.08 12.33 -3.33
CA ASP A 512 -25.69 11.05 -3.00
C ASP A 512 -25.72 10.81 -1.49
N LYS A 513 -26.93 10.86 -0.95
CA LYS A 513 -27.22 10.76 0.49
C LYS A 513 -26.93 9.39 1.08
N ARG A 514 -26.71 8.34 0.26
CA ARG A 514 -26.28 7.00 0.75
C ARG A 514 -24.97 7.07 1.53
N PHE A 515 -24.09 8.01 1.17
CA PHE A 515 -22.75 8.15 1.76
C PHE A 515 -22.72 9.04 3.02
N ASN A 516 -23.85 9.57 3.49
CA ASN A 516 -23.89 10.50 4.62
C ASN A 516 -23.45 9.87 5.95
N ASN A 517 -23.70 8.58 6.14
CA ASN A 517 -23.38 7.84 7.39
C ASN A 517 -22.02 7.12 7.36
N TYR A 518 -21.21 7.37 6.32
CA TYR A 518 -19.92 6.71 6.10
C TYR A 518 -18.79 7.74 6.12
N VAL A 519 -17.59 7.28 6.46
CA VAL A 519 -16.36 8.05 6.25
C VAL A 519 -16.12 8.10 4.74
N LYS A 520 -16.01 9.30 4.16
CA LYS A 520 -15.85 9.49 2.71
C LYS A 520 -14.36 9.50 2.38
N VAL A 521 -13.92 8.75 1.38
CA VAL A 521 -12.50 8.67 0.97
C VAL A 521 -12.37 8.64 -0.55
N VAL A 522 -11.18 9.01 -1.04
CA VAL A 522 -10.78 8.75 -2.43
C VAL A 522 -9.67 7.69 -2.39
N GLY A 523 -10.06 6.42 -2.51
CA GLY A 523 -9.19 5.25 -2.28
C GLY A 523 -8.20 4.96 -3.38
N GLU A 524 -8.34 5.59 -4.55
CA GLU A 524 -7.32 5.74 -5.60
C GLU A 524 -7.58 7.00 -6.44
N PHE A 525 -6.52 7.75 -6.76
CA PHE A 525 -6.50 8.82 -7.76
C PHE A 525 -5.07 9.09 -8.25
N GLY A 526 -4.90 10.08 -9.13
CA GLY A 526 -3.58 10.54 -9.57
C GLY A 526 -3.11 9.71 -10.76
N GLY A 527 -2.05 8.93 -10.58
CA GLY A 527 -1.60 8.01 -11.61
C GLY A 527 -0.89 8.68 -12.79
N HIS A 528 -0.35 9.88 -12.62
CA HIS A 528 0.32 10.62 -13.71
C HIS A 528 1.58 9.86 -14.15
N GLY A 529 1.56 9.32 -15.37
CA GLY A 529 2.69 8.59 -15.94
C GLY A 529 3.91 9.48 -16.17
N MET A 530 5.12 8.94 -16.04
CA MET A 530 6.37 9.64 -16.41
C MET A 530 7.41 8.64 -16.92
N PRO A 531 7.75 8.64 -18.22
CA PRO A 531 8.81 7.77 -18.73
C PRO A 531 10.18 8.32 -18.34
N ILE A 532 11.02 7.49 -17.71
CA ILE A 532 12.41 7.80 -17.43
C ILE A 532 13.30 6.97 -18.37
N GLU A 533 14.17 7.64 -19.13
CA GLU A 533 15.08 6.97 -20.06
C GLU A 533 16.02 6.00 -19.32
N GLY A 534 16.21 4.79 -19.87
CA GLY A 534 16.99 3.72 -19.23
C GLY A 534 16.21 2.89 -18.20
N HIS A 535 15.12 3.41 -17.63
CA HIS A 535 14.39 2.82 -16.50
C HIS A 535 12.96 2.36 -16.84
N LEU A 536 12.67 2.11 -18.12
CA LEU A 536 11.44 1.46 -18.59
C LEU A 536 11.63 -0.05 -18.66
N TRP A 537 10.80 -0.82 -17.95
CA TRP A 537 10.85 -2.30 -17.93
C TRP A 537 10.73 -2.90 -19.34
N ASN A 538 9.81 -2.38 -20.14
CA ASN A 538 9.72 -2.71 -21.56
C ASN A 538 9.42 -1.46 -22.40
N LYS A 539 10.48 -0.80 -22.87
CA LYS A 539 10.40 0.40 -23.74
C LYS A 539 9.68 0.18 -25.07
N ASN A 540 9.49 -1.07 -25.50
CA ASN A 540 8.80 -1.40 -26.77
C ASN A 540 7.30 -1.67 -26.58
N SER A 541 6.83 -1.73 -25.34
CA SER A 541 5.40 -1.85 -24.99
C SER A 541 4.71 -0.48 -24.91
N PRO A 542 3.36 -0.43 -24.98
CA PRO A 542 2.60 0.78 -24.70
C PRO A 542 2.66 1.13 -23.20
N ASN A 543 3.72 1.84 -22.81
CA ASN A 543 3.90 2.37 -21.46
C ASN A 543 2.89 3.51 -21.22
N TRP A 544 2.21 3.53 -20.08
CA TRP A 544 1.09 4.43 -19.85
C TRP A 544 0.96 4.91 -18.40
N GLY A 545 0.12 5.92 -18.22
CA GLY A 545 -0.38 6.40 -16.93
C GLY A 545 -1.71 7.13 -17.13
N TYR A 546 -2.41 7.37 -16.03
CA TYR A 546 -3.72 8.04 -16.03
C TYR A 546 -3.59 9.51 -16.44
N GLY A 547 -4.61 10.03 -17.14
CA GLY A 547 -4.57 11.36 -17.74
C GLY A 547 -3.65 11.49 -18.97
N GLY A 548 -3.07 10.38 -19.45
CA GLY A 548 -2.09 10.38 -20.54
C GLY A 548 -0.72 10.91 -20.09
N LEU A 549 0.33 10.60 -20.86
CA LEU A 549 1.68 11.03 -20.50
C LEU A 549 1.83 12.57 -20.61
N PRO A 550 2.52 13.22 -19.66
CA PRO A 550 2.90 14.63 -19.74
C PRO A 550 4.05 14.79 -20.75
N LYS A 551 4.25 16.01 -21.24
CA LYS A 551 5.36 16.35 -22.15
C LYS A 551 6.71 16.30 -21.45
N ASP A 552 6.75 16.71 -20.19
CA ASP A 552 7.95 16.82 -19.37
C ASP A 552 7.64 16.79 -17.86
N LEU A 553 8.69 16.86 -17.04
CA LEU A 553 8.59 16.87 -15.57
C LEU A 553 7.93 18.14 -15.01
N ALA A 554 7.92 19.27 -15.73
CA ALA A 554 7.23 20.47 -15.28
C ALA A 554 5.71 20.29 -15.38
N GLU A 555 5.22 19.76 -16.50
CA GLU A 555 3.81 19.41 -16.67
C GLU A 555 3.38 18.31 -15.68
N TRP A 556 4.21 17.30 -15.42
CA TRP A 556 3.91 16.30 -14.38
C TRP A 556 3.74 16.95 -13.00
N LYS A 557 4.66 17.86 -12.63
CA LYS A 557 4.62 18.56 -11.34
C LYS A 557 3.40 19.48 -11.20
N GLU A 558 2.99 20.14 -12.28
CA GLU A 558 1.74 20.91 -12.34
C GLU A 558 0.52 20.00 -12.10
N ARG A 559 0.42 18.91 -12.86
CA ARG A 559 -0.68 17.93 -12.76
C ARG A 559 -0.77 17.31 -11.36
N TYR A 560 0.36 16.88 -10.80
CA TYR A 560 0.42 16.34 -9.43
C TYR A 560 -0.08 17.38 -8.42
N THR A 561 0.48 18.60 -8.46
CA THR A 561 0.10 19.68 -7.53
C THR A 561 -1.40 19.97 -7.60
N ARG A 562 -1.95 20.07 -8.82
CA ARG A 562 -3.39 20.25 -9.05
C ARG A 562 -4.22 19.15 -8.39
N SER A 563 -3.87 17.88 -8.60
CA SER A 563 -4.60 16.76 -8.01
C SER A 563 -4.60 16.82 -6.47
N ILE A 564 -3.50 17.24 -5.84
CA ILE A 564 -3.45 17.39 -4.37
C ILE A 564 -4.25 18.60 -3.88
N GLU A 565 -4.27 19.71 -4.62
CA GLU A 565 -5.09 20.87 -4.27
C GLU A 565 -6.60 20.56 -4.39
N VAL A 566 -7.02 19.79 -5.38
CA VAL A 566 -8.38 19.26 -5.47
C VAL A 566 -8.69 18.37 -4.26
N LEU A 567 -7.79 17.47 -3.86
CA LEU A 567 -7.96 16.65 -2.65
C LEU A 567 -8.10 17.50 -1.38
N GLY A 568 -7.34 18.60 -1.25
CA GLY A 568 -7.48 19.56 -0.14
C GLY A 568 -8.86 20.21 -0.10
N SER A 569 -9.44 20.56 -1.25
CA SER A 569 -10.82 21.05 -1.35
C SER A 569 -11.87 19.98 -1.03
N LEU A 570 -11.63 18.71 -1.38
CA LEU A 570 -12.49 17.58 -0.98
C LEU A 570 -12.43 17.32 0.53
N ARG A 571 -11.25 17.47 1.15
CA ARG A 571 -11.07 17.32 2.61
C ARG A 571 -11.97 18.26 3.40
N LYS A 572 -11.99 19.53 3.02
CA LYS A 572 -12.87 20.58 3.59
C LYS A 572 -14.37 20.24 3.50
N ARG A 573 -14.77 19.39 2.55
CA ARG A 573 -16.16 18.98 2.29
C ARG A 573 -16.57 17.66 2.98
N GLY A 574 -15.63 16.92 3.55
CA GLY A 574 -15.91 15.66 4.26
C GLY A 574 -15.03 14.46 3.91
N VAL A 575 -14.15 14.57 2.91
CA VAL A 575 -13.21 13.48 2.58
C VAL A 575 -12.11 13.37 3.66
N CYS A 576 -11.76 12.13 4.02
CA CYS A 576 -10.89 11.82 5.16
C CYS A 576 -9.61 11.06 4.79
N ALA A 577 -9.51 10.62 3.54
CA ALA A 577 -8.30 10.04 3.00
C ALA A 577 -8.19 10.29 1.50
N GLY A 578 -6.95 10.32 1.03
CA GLY A 578 -6.62 10.22 -0.39
C GLY A 578 -5.47 9.24 -0.57
N VAL A 579 -5.58 8.38 -1.57
CA VAL A 579 -4.55 7.42 -1.97
C VAL A 579 -4.05 7.79 -3.37
N TYR A 580 -2.78 8.16 -3.50
CA TYR A 580 -2.18 8.45 -4.81
C TYR A 580 -1.62 7.18 -5.45
N THR A 581 -2.14 6.79 -6.61
CA THR A 581 -1.55 5.73 -7.42
C THR A 581 -0.32 6.31 -8.14
N GLN A 582 0.90 5.81 -7.95
CA GLN A 582 1.35 4.78 -6.99
C GLN A 582 2.81 5.00 -6.54
N THR A 583 3.30 4.15 -5.65
CA THR A 583 4.66 4.21 -5.08
C THR A 583 5.73 3.99 -6.15
N THR A 584 5.62 2.89 -6.91
CA THR A 584 6.58 2.44 -7.91
C THR A 584 5.87 2.14 -9.24
N ASP A 585 6.57 2.28 -10.36
CA ASP A 585 6.11 1.69 -11.61
C ASP A 585 6.02 0.17 -11.48
N VAL A 586 5.09 -0.44 -12.21
CA VAL A 586 5.04 -1.90 -12.34
C VAL A 586 4.85 -2.27 -13.81
N GLU A 587 5.86 -2.98 -14.35
CA GLU A 587 5.93 -3.39 -15.76
C GLU A 587 5.71 -2.23 -16.75
N VAL A 588 4.52 -2.10 -17.34
CA VAL A 588 4.17 -1.07 -18.34
C VAL A 588 3.34 0.09 -17.75
N GLU A 589 2.95 -0.02 -16.49
CA GLU A 589 2.24 1.01 -15.74
C GLU A 589 3.27 1.96 -15.09
N ILE A 590 3.54 3.09 -15.75
CA ILE A 590 4.70 3.96 -15.46
C ILE A 590 4.33 5.23 -14.67
N ASN A 591 3.38 5.08 -13.75
CA ASN A 591 2.77 6.11 -12.90
C ASN A 591 3.27 6.13 -11.45
N GLY A 592 4.36 5.42 -11.16
CA GLY A 592 5.04 5.45 -9.86
C GLY A 592 5.75 6.78 -9.60
N LEU A 593 5.89 7.12 -8.31
CA LEU A 593 6.82 8.16 -7.85
C LEU A 593 8.30 7.71 -8.02
N LEU A 594 8.52 6.40 -7.96
CA LEU A 594 9.76 5.71 -8.27
C LEU A 594 9.60 4.89 -9.56
N THR A 595 10.68 4.67 -10.31
CA THR A 595 10.70 3.67 -11.40
C THR A 595 10.62 2.25 -10.82
N TYR A 596 10.40 1.24 -11.68
CA TYR A 596 10.25 -0.15 -11.22
C TYR A 596 11.52 -0.66 -10.53
N ASP A 597 12.70 -0.19 -10.98
CA ASP A 597 14.02 -0.44 -10.39
C ASP A 597 14.44 0.53 -9.25
N ARG A 598 13.51 1.35 -8.74
CA ARG A 598 13.68 2.30 -7.62
C ARG A 598 14.64 3.46 -7.88
N VAL A 599 14.60 4.03 -9.07
CA VAL A 599 15.12 5.39 -9.33
C VAL A 599 14.02 6.41 -9.04
N GLU A 600 14.35 7.44 -8.27
CA GLU A 600 13.42 8.53 -7.96
C GLU A 600 13.08 9.33 -9.24
N LYS A 601 11.79 9.39 -9.61
CA LYS A 601 11.33 10.31 -10.67
C LYS A 601 11.21 11.73 -10.16
N VAL A 602 10.98 11.87 -8.86
CA VAL A 602 10.71 13.11 -8.14
C VAL A 602 11.38 13.02 -6.77
N ASP A 603 12.11 14.06 -6.39
CA ASP A 603 12.73 14.17 -5.06
C ASP A 603 11.66 14.26 -3.97
N ALA A 604 11.80 13.44 -2.92
CA ALA A 604 10.96 13.46 -1.73
C ALA A 604 10.84 14.87 -1.09
N ALA A 605 11.91 15.66 -1.09
CA ALA A 605 11.92 17.03 -0.58
C ALA A 605 11.06 18.00 -1.41
N TRP A 606 10.78 17.69 -2.68
CA TRP A 606 9.82 18.46 -3.50
C TRP A 606 8.36 18.09 -3.17
N LEU A 607 8.10 16.81 -2.89
CA LEU A 607 6.77 16.30 -2.52
C LEU A 607 6.35 16.78 -1.12
N LYS A 608 7.29 16.78 -0.16
CA LYS A 608 7.02 17.06 1.26
C LYS A 608 6.21 18.34 1.53
N PRO A 609 6.56 19.54 1.02
CA PRO A 609 5.77 20.75 1.30
C PRO A 609 4.33 20.70 0.74
N ILE A 610 4.08 19.89 -0.30
CA ILE A 610 2.72 19.67 -0.85
C ILE A 610 1.94 18.75 0.10
N SER A 611 2.56 17.65 0.56
CA SER A 611 2.01 16.75 1.58
C SER A 611 1.72 17.48 2.92
N ASP A 612 2.65 18.30 3.39
CA ASP A 612 2.51 19.09 4.62
C ASP A 612 1.34 20.08 4.52
N LYS A 613 1.16 20.73 3.36
CA LYS A 613 0.02 21.62 3.07
C LYS A 613 -1.31 20.87 3.08
N LEU A 614 -1.37 19.67 2.49
CA LEU A 614 -2.56 18.82 2.53
C LEU A 614 -2.89 18.39 3.97
N LEU A 615 -1.88 17.92 4.71
CA LEU A 615 -2.06 17.39 6.07
C LEU A 615 -2.41 18.48 7.10
N SER A 616 -1.95 19.72 6.89
CA SER A 616 -2.32 20.89 7.71
C SER A 616 -3.61 21.59 7.28
N THR A 617 -4.22 21.20 6.15
CA THR A 617 -5.51 21.76 5.70
C THR A 617 -6.61 21.49 6.75
N PRO A 618 -7.39 22.49 7.19
CA PRO A 618 -8.45 22.28 8.18
C PRO A 618 -9.59 21.42 7.62
N ASP A 619 -10.13 20.51 8.45
CA ASP A 619 -11.22 19.61 8.06
C ASP A 619 -12.53 20.37 7.77
N VAL A 620 -12.77 21.47 8.49
CA VAL A 620 -13.95 22.33 8.34
C VAL A 620 -13.49 23.78 8.22
N VAL A 621 -13.98 24.48 7.20
CA VAL A 621 -13.79 25.93 6.99
C VAL A 621 -15.11 26.68 7.09
N ILE A 622 -15.05 27.92 7.56
CA ILE A 622 -16.12 28.92 7.43
C ILE A 622 -15.75 29.82 6.26
N GLN A 623 -16.56 29.81 5.22
CA GLN A 623 -16.41 30.69 4.06
C GLN A 623 -17.23 31.98 4.27
N SER A 624 -16.54 33.11 4.40
CA SER A 624 -17.15 34.44 4.55
C SER A 624 -16.99 35.24 3.25
N PRO A 625 -18.06 35.79 2.65
CA PRO A 625 -17.94 36.57 1.42
C PRO A 625 -17.21 37.88 1.68
N VAL A 626 -16.18 38.16 0.86
CA VAL A 626 -15.43 39.42 0.83
C VAL A 626 -15.88 40.23 -0.39
N ILE A 627 -15.97 39.54 -1.52
CA ILE A 627 -16.68 39.94 -2.74
C ILE A 627 -17.66 38.78 -3.03
N PRO A 628 -18.96 38.90 -2.73
CA PRO A 628 -19.90 37.76 -2.84
C PRO A 628 -20.04 37.25 -4.29
N THR A 629 -20.34 35.96 -4.45
CA THR A 629 -20.93 35.40 -5.69
C THR A 629 -22.43 35.69 -5.77
N SER A 630 -23.03 35.40 -6.93
CA SER A 630 -24.49 35.40 -7.12
C SER A 630 -25.18 34.12 -6.62
N GLU A 631 -24.45 33.20 -5.98
CA GLU A 631 -24.93 31.90 -5.49
C GLU A 631 -26.07 31.99 -4.47
N LYS A 632 -26.03 33.03 -3.61
CA LYS A 632 -27.03 33.26 -2.56
C LYS A 632 -27.97 34.42 -2.89
N GLU A 633 -27.42 35.51 -3.43
CA GLU A 633 -28.14 36.74 -3.75
C GLU A 633 -27.57 37.32 -5.05
N PRO A 634 -28.38 37.67 -6.07
CA PRO A 634 -27.87 38.11 -7.37
C PRO A 634 -27.04 39.40 -7.29
N GLN A 635 -25.80 39.36 -7.79
CA GLN A 635 -24.89 40.51 -7.76
C GLN A 635 -25.02 41.36 -9.03
N ALA A 636 -25.13 42.68 -8.92
CA ALA A 636 -25.10 43.55 -10.09
C ALA A 636 -23.69 43.57 -10.72
N ALA A 637 -23.62 43.45 -12.05
CA ALA A 637 -22.37 43.55 -12.82
C ALA A 637 -22.61 44.29 -14.14
N ARG A 638 -21.57 45.00 -14.60
CA ARG A 638 -21.54 45.60 -15.94
C ARG A 638 -20.91 44.61 -16.92
N PHE A 639 -21.44 44.55 -18.14
CA PHE A 639 -21.01 43.59 -19.15
C PHE A 639 -21.04 44.09 -20.60
N THR A 640 -20.18 43.51 -21.41
CA THR A 640 -20.20 43.58 -22.88
C THR A 640 -19.92 42.19 -23.47
N THR A 641 -20.48 41.92 -24.65
CA THR A 641 -20.20 40.73 -25.47
C THR A 641 -19.37 41.05 -26.71
N GLY A 642 -19.02 42.32 -26.92
CA GLY A 642 -18.02 42.75 -27.89
C GLY A 642 -16.71 43.10 -27.18
N LYS A 643 -15.58 42.70 -27.78
CA LYS A 643 -14.24 42.87 -27.21
C LYS A 643 -14.00 44.33 -26.78
N PRO A 644 -13.73 44.59 -25.48
CA PRO A 644 -13.50 45.94 -24.98
C PRO A 644 -12.11 46.47 -25.35
N ALA A 645 -11.88 47.77 -25.08
CA ALA A 645 -10.56 48.39 -25.20
C ALA A 645 -9.57 47.84 -24.17
N GLU A 646 -8.27 48.02 -24.42
CA GLU A 646 -7.21 47.60 -23.49
C GLU A 646 -7.32 48.31 -22.13
N GLY A 647 -7.00 47.61 -21.04
CA GLY A 647 -7.15 48.13 -19.69
C GLY A 647 -8.55 47.97 -19.09
N TRP A 648 -9.49 47.32 -19.77
CA TRP A 648 -10.84 47.02 -19.26
C TRP A 648 -10.84 46.21 -17.96
N GLU A 649 -9.73 45.62 -17.55
CA GLU A 649 -9.55 44.92 -16.28
C GLU A 649 -9.22 45.88 -15.09
N LYS A 650 -8.86 47.14 -15.35
CA LYS A 650 -8.28 48.07 -14.36
C LYS A 650 -9.35 48.89 -13.60
N PRO A 651 -9.07 49.34 -12.36
CA PRO A 651 -10.06 50.03 -11.51
C PRO A 651 -10.58 51.38 -12.06
N ASP A 652 -9.78 52.03 -12.89
CA ASP A 652 -9.97 53.39 -13.45
C ASP A 652 -10.64 53.39 -14.84
N PHE A 653 -10.80 52.23 -15.48
CA PHE A 653 -11.51 52.11 -16.76
C PHE A 653 -12.99 52.51 -16.65
N ASP A 654 -13.47 53.31 -17.60
CA ASP A 654 -14.86 53.74 -17.70
C ASP A 654 -15.73 52.70 -18.42
N ASP A 655 -16.56 52.02 -17.64
CA ASP A 655 -17.54 51.04 -18.11
C ASP A 655 -18.97 51.61 -18.16
N SER A 656 -19.18 52.93 -18.11
CA SER A 656 -20.52 53.54 -18.07
C SER A 656 -21.39 53.24 -19.30
N ALA A 657 -20.77 52.90 -20.43
CA ALA A 657 -21.45 52.51 -21.66
C ALA A 657 -21.79 51.01 -21.75
N TRP A 658 -21.36 50.19 -20.77
CA TRP A 658 -21.63 48.75 -20.75
C TRP A 658 -23.06 48.48 -20.27
N LYS A 659 -23.62 47.32 -20.64
CA LYS A 659 -24.93 46.89 -20.15
C LYS A 659 -24.81 46.53 -18.68
N GLU A 660 -25.89 46.65 -17.91
CA GLU A 660 -25.94 46.18 -16.52
C GLU A 660 -26.85 44.94 -16.43
N GLY A 661 -26.43 43.97 -15.64
CA GLY A 661 -27.14 42.70 -15.44
C GLY A 661 -26.97 42.16 -14.03
N LYS A 662 -27.85 41.23 -13.64
CA LYS A 662 -27.70 40.42 -12.43
C LYS A 662 -26.83 39.19 -12.73
N GLY A 663 -25.92 38.87 -11.83
CA GLY A 663 -24.93 37.80 -11.96
C GLY A 663 -25.52 36.39 -12.01
N GLY A 664 -24.64 35.44 -12.30
CA GLY A 664 -25.02 34.22 -13.01
C GLY A 664 -25.37 34.55 -14.46
N PHE A 665 -24.34 34.83 -15.28
CA PHE A 665 -24.52 35.12 -16.70
C PHE A 665 -24.45 33.83 -17.51
N GLY A 666 -25.47 33.50 -18.32
CA GLY A 666 -25.50 32.22 -19.02
C GLY A 666 -26.78 31.89 -19.77
N THR A 667 -26.94 30.63 -20.19
CA THR A 667 -28.17 30.12 -20.83
C THR A 667 -29.00 29.32 -19.83
N ARG A 668 -30.33 29.54 -19.83
CA ARG A 668 -31.26 28.97 -18.84
C ARG A 668 -31.39 27.45 -18.87
N GLU A 669 -30.95 26.81 -19.95
CA GLU A 669 -30.98 25.36 -20.11
C GLU A 669 -29.75 24.67 -19.49
N THR A 670 -28.75 25.43 -19.02
CA THR A 670 -27.53 24.89 -18.41
C THR A 670 -27.84 24.26 -17.04
N PRO A 671 -27.64 22.94 -16.83
CA PRO A 671 -28.03 22.26 -15.60
C PRO A 671 -27.33 22.82 -14.35
N GLY A 672 -28.06 22.90 -13.23
CA GLY A 672 -27.52 23.35 -11.94
C GLY A 672 -27.27 24.86 -11.82
N THR A 673 -27.59 25.66 -12.84
CA THR A 673 -27.32 27.10 -12.85
C THR A 673 -28.47 27.95 -12.30
N GLN A 674 -28.13 29.13 -11.77
CA GLN A 674 -29.09 30.20 -11.48
C GLN A 674 -28.75 31.40 -12.38
N VAL A 675 -29.47 31.55 -13.49
CA VAL A 675 -29.19 32.59 -14.51
C VAL A 675 -29.92 33.89 -14.18
N GLY A 676 -29.17 34.90 -13.72
CA GLY A 676 -29.68 36.25 -13.46
C GLY A 676 -29.73 37.13 -14.72
N THR A 677 -28.83 36.90 -15.68
CA THR A 677 -28.80 37.59 -16.99
C THR A 677 -28.48 36.59 -18.09
N GLU A 678 -29.23 36.64 -19.19
CA GLU A 678 -29.03 35.74 -20.31
C GLU A 678 -27.85 36.18 -21.18
N TRP A 679 -26.93 35.24 -21.44
CA TRP A 679 -25.77 35.40 -22.31
C TRP A 679 -25.60 34.13 -23.16
N ASN A 680 -25.51 34.31 -24.47
CA ASN A 680 -25.52 33.23 -25.47
C ASN A 680 -24.58 33.48 -26.67
N SER A 681 -23.57 34.34 -26.51
CA SER A 681 -22.50 34.59 -27.50
C SER A 681 -21.20 33.91 -27.09
N GLU A 682 -20.21 33.85 -27.99
CA GLU A 682 -18.91 33.23 -27.71
C GLU A 682 -18.17 33.90 -26.53
N ASP A 683 -18.20 35.23 -26.43
CA ASP A 683 -17.52 35.96 -25.36
C ASP A 683 -18.46 36.77 -24.46
N ILE A 684 -18.04 36.95 -23.20
CA ILE A 684 -18.51 38.00 -22.29
C ILE A 684 -17.36 38.56 -21.45
N TRP A 685 -17.36 39.88 -21.29
CA TRP A 685 -16.53 40.61 -20.34
C TRP A 685 -17.41 41.19 -19.25
N LEU A 686 -17.09 40.90 -17.99
CA LEU A 686 -17.79 41.34 -16.79
C LEU A 686 -16.90 42.26 -15.95
N ARG A 687 -17.49 43.28 -15.33
CA ARG A 687 -16.87 44.13 -14.31
C ARG A 687 -17.81 44.35 -13.12
N ARG A 688 -17.26 44.27 -11.91
CA ARG A 688 -17.96 44.60 -10.66
C ARG A 688 -17.04 45.45 -9.77
N SER A 689 -17.50 46.63 -9.38
CA SER A 689 -16.86 47.45 -8.36
C SER A 689 -17.51 47.18 -7.00
N VAL A 690 -16.72 46.81 -6.00
CA VAL A 690 -17.20 46.40 -4.67
C VAL A 690 -16.38 47.08 -3.58
N GLU A 691 -17.06 47.63 -2.57
CA GLU A 691 -16.43 48.17 -1.37
C GLU A 691 -16.13 47.04 -0.38
N VAL A 692 -14.85 46.84 -0.06
CA VAL A 692 -14.39 45.79 0.85
C VAL A 692 -14.01 46.40 2.19
N THR A 693 -14.83 46.12 3.22
CA THR A 693 -14.61 46.58 4.60
C THR A 693 -14.08 45.49 5.52
N ALA A 694 -14.23 44.21 5.15
CA ALA A 694 -13.73 43.07 5.91
C ALA A 694 -12.23 42.85 5.64
N ALA A 695 -11.44 42.73 6.71
CA ALA A 695 -10.09 42.21 6.63
C ALA A 695 -10.13 40.68 6.48
N ILE A 696 -9.32 40.14 5.57
CA ILE A 696 -9.05 38.69 5.45
C ILE A 696 -8.40 38.20 6.74
N LYS A 697 -8.98 37.18 7.38
CA LYS A 697 -8.48 36.57 8.62
C LYS A 697 -7.86 35.20 8.39
N GLY A 698 -8.28 34.50 7.34
CA GLY A 698 -7.77 33.19 6.94
C GLY A 698 -7.19 33.23 5.53
N GLN A 699 -7.58 32.27 4.69
CA GLN A 699 -7.12 32.17 3.30
C GLN A 699 -8.14 32.80 2.34
N ALA A 700 -7.70 33.75 1.52
CA ALA A 700 -8.52 34.25 0.42
C ALA A 700 -8.61 33.22 -0.71
N VAL A 701 -9.84 32.94 -1.18
CA VAL A 701 -10.12 32.05 -2.32
C VAL A 701 -11.02 32.74 -3.35
N LEU A 702 -10.81 32.45 -4.62
CA LEU A 702 -11.72 32.75 -5.72
C LEU A 702 -12.80 31.65 -5.74
N ARG A 703 -14.03 32.02 -5.44
CA ARG A 703 -15.20 31.14 -5.60
C ARG A 703 -15.82 31.41 -6.97
N VAL A 704 -15.88 30.41 -7.84
CA VAL A 704 -16.23 30.58 -9.25
C VAL A 704 -17.06 29.40 -9.78
N PHE A 705 -18.04 29.70 -10.62
CA PHE A 705 -18.72 28.72 -11.47
C PHE A 705 -18.55 29.23 -12.91
N HIS A 706 -17.86 28.47 -13.75
CA HIS A 706 -17.59 28.83 -15.15
C HIS A 706 -17.82 27.64 -16.10
N ASP A 707 -18.09 27.97 -17.36
CA ASP A 707 -18.06 27.06 -18.50
C ASP A 707 -16.97 27.50 -19.48
N GLU A 708 -16.29 26.54 -20.10
CA GLU A 708 -15.03 26.68 -20.84
C GLU A 708 -14.02 27.71 -20.26
N GLU A 709 -13.44 28.59 -21.07
CA GLU A 709 -12.26 29.34 -20.66
C GLU A 709 -12.61 30.64 -19.93
N ALA A 710 -12.19 30.79 -18.66
CA ALA A 710 -12.49 31.97 -17.87
C ALA A 710 -11.23 32.59 -17.24
N THR A 711 -10.92 33.83 -17.60
CA THR A 711 -9.83 34.61 -16.99
C THR A 711 -10.38 35.60 -15.98
N VAL A 712 -9.88 35.56 -14.74
CA VAL A 712 -10.33 36.45 -13.65
C VAL A 712 -9.20 37.39 -13.24
N PHE A 713 -9.55 38.68 -13.10
CA PHE A 713 -8.69 39.77 -12.69
C PHE A 713 -9.21 40.42 -11.40
N LEU A 714 -8.29 40.85 -10.55
CA LEU A 714 -8.57 41.68 -9.39
C LEU A 714 -7.71 42.94 -9.44
N ASN A 715 -8.34 44.11 -9.43
CA ASN A 715 -7.69 45.42 -9.49
C ASN A 715 -6.70 45.59 -10.66
N GLY A 716 -7.01 44.99 -11.81
CA GLY A 716 -6.19 45.02 -13.03
C GLY A 716 -5.16 43.88 -13.17
N GLU A 717 -4.96 43.08 -12.13
CA GLU A 717 -3.99 41.98 -12.12
C GLU A 717 -4.70 40.64 -12.33
N LYS A 718 -4.20 39.79 -13.25
CA LYS A 718 -4.72 38.43 -13.43
C LYS A 718 -4.50 37.62 -12.15
N ILE A 719 -5.57 37.04 -11.61
CA ILE A 719 -5.57 36.19 -10.41
C ILE A 719 -5.89 34.72 -10.71
N ALA A 720 -6.63 34.42 -11.79
CA ALA A 720 -6.89 33.06 -12.26
C ALA A 720 -7.01 33.00 -13.79
N ASP A 721 -6.70 31.84 -14.34
CA ASP A 721 -6.81 31.46 -15.75
C ASP A 721 -7.38 30.04 -15.75
N LEU A 722 -8.68 29.93 -16.02
CA LEU A 722 -9.48 28.73 -15.79
C LEU A 722 -9.81 28.06 -17.13
N LYS A 723 -9.80 26.72 -17.13
CA LYS A 723 -9.97 25.87 -18.32
C LYS A 723 -10.94 24.72 -18.02
N GLY A 724 -11.65 24.23 -19.03
CA GLY A 724 -12.72 23.25 -18.83
C GLY A 724 -13.95 23.89 -18.19
N HIS A 725 -14.81 23.13 -17.51
CA HIS A 725 -16.00 23.68 -16.85
C HIS A 725 -16.15 23.13 -15.45
N THR A 726 -16.89 23.85 -14.61
CA THR A 726 -17.38 23.33 -13.33
C THR A 726 -18.87 23.00 -13.44
N THR A 727 -19.37 22.07 -12.63
CA THR A 727 -20.81 21.72 -12.56
C THR A 727 -21.51 22.41 -11.37
N GLY A 728 -20.94 23.52 -10.89
CA GLY A 728 -21.27 24.20 -9.64
C GLY A 728 -20.18 25.18 -9.23
N TYR A 729 -20.36 25.90 -8.13
CA TYR A 729 -19.31 26.75 -7.58
C TYR A 729 -18.16 25.90 -7.01
N ALA A 730 -16.94 26.23 -7.45
CA ALA A 730 -15.68 25.67 -6.96
C ALA A 730 -14.81 26.77 -6.34
N ASP A 731 -13.97 26.39 -5.38
CA ASP A 731 -13.07 27.30 -4.68
C ASP A 731 -11.63 27.07 -5.17
N VAL A 732 -11.02 28.14 -5.70
CA VAL A 732 -9.66 28.18 -6.25
C VAL A 732 -8.80 29.10 -5.37
N PRO A 733 -7.62 28.67 -4.86
CA PRO A 733 -6.74 29.54 -4.09
C PRO A 733 -6.39 30.84 -4.81
N LEU A 734 -6.48 32.01 -4.14
CA LEU A 734 -6.08 33.26 -4.77
C LEU A 734 -4.55 33.28 -4.94
N SER A 735 -4.07 33.39 -6.20
CA SER A 735 -2.63 33.42 -6.50
C SER A 735 -1.90 34.66 -5.94
N LYS A 736 -2.63 35.76 -5.70
CA LYS A 736 -2.11 37.04 -5.20
C LYS A 736 -3.05 37.67 -4.16
N PRO A 737 -3.17 37.12 -2.93
CA PRO A 737 -4.14 37.58 -1.93
C PRO A 737 -3.95 39.04 -1.51
N GLY A 738 -2.71 39.56 -1.54
CA GLY A 738 -2.39 40.96 -1.22
C GLY A 738 -2.89 42.01 -2.22
N LEU A 739 -3.60 41.62 -3.29
CA LEU A 739 -4.25 42.55 -4.20
C LEU A 739 -5.57 43.12 -3.66
N LEU A 740 -6.20 42.44 -2.70
CA LEU A 740 -7.37 42.95 -1.98
C LEU A 740 -6.97 44.15 -1.12
N LYS A 741 -7.70 45.24 -1.26
CA LYS A 741 -7.49 46.48 -0.51
C LYS A 741 -8.72 46.78 0.35
N SER A 742 -8.54 47.50 1.45
CA SER A 742 -9.69 48.10 2.12
C SER A 742 -10.27 49.23 1.26
N GLY A 743 -11.58 49.31 1.14
CA GLY A 743 -12.30 50.23 0.24
C GLY A 743 -12.57 49.61 -1.14
N ARG A 744 -12.63 50.47 -2.18
CA ARG A 744 -12.99 50.09 -3.55
C ARG A 744 -12.04 49.06 -4.16
N ASN A 745 -12.58 47.93 -4.59
CA ASN A 745 -11.93 46.93 -5.43
C ASN A 745 -12.74 46.72 -6.71
N VAL A 746 -12.07 46.28 -7.79
CA VAL A 746 -12.73 45.84 -9.03
C VAL A 746 -12.35 44.39 -9.31
N ILE A 747 -13.35 43.52 -9.41
CA ILE A 747 -13.20 42.18 -10.00
C ILE A 747 -13.69 42.26 -11.44
N ALA A 748 -12.91 41.71 -12.37
CA ALA A 748 -13.21 41.69 -13.79
C ALA A 748 -12.99 40.28 -14.34
N ILE A 749 -13.84 39.84 -15.28
CA ILE A 749 -13.85 38.46 -15.79
C ILE A 749 -14.01 38.50 -17.30
N HIS A 750 -13.22 37.72 -18.03
CA HIS A 750 -13.50 37.37 -19.42
C HIS A 750 -13.82 35.87 -19.45
N CYS A 751 -14.97 35.51 -20.05
CA CYS A 751 -15.35 34.12 -20.30
C CYS A 751 -15.49 33.93 -21.82
N HIS A 752 -14.91 32.84 -22.33
CA HIS A 752 -14.96 32.42 -23.73
C HIS A 752 -15.55 31.00 -23.81
N GLN A 753 -16.64 30.86 -24.56
CA GLN A 753 -17.38 29.62 -24.77
C GLN A 753 -17.47 29.31 -26.27
N THR A 754 -17.24 28.05 -26.64
CA THR A 754 -17.39 27.55 -28.01
C THR A 754 -18.53 26.54 -28.19
N LYS A 755 -18.98 25.84 -27.14
CA LYS A 755 -19.99 24.75 -27.23
C LYS A 755 -20.61 24.36 -25.88
N GLY A 756 -21.86 23.89 -25.92
CA GLY A 756 -22.51 23.26 -24.76
C GLY A 756 -23.32 24.23 -23.91
N GLY A 757 -23.13 24.19 -22.59
CA GLY A 757 -23.77 25.10 -21.65
C GLY A 757 -23.16 26.50 -21.69
N GLN A 758 -23.74 27.43 -20.95
CA GLN A 758 -23.11 28.74 -20.68
C GLN A 758 -23.40 29.15 -19.25
N TYR A 759 -22.34 29.36 -18.47
CA TYR A 759 -22.43 30.02 -17.17
C TYR A 759 -21.13 30.71 -16.79
N ILE A 760 -21.23 31.89 -16.18
CA ILE A 760 -20.14 32.53 -15.45
C ILE A 760 -20.65 33.37 -14.27
N ASP A 761 -20.12 33.10 -13.08
CA ASP A 761 -20.17 33.97 -11.91
C ASP A 761 -18.93 33.73 -11.02
N ALA A 762 -18.41 34.79 -10.40
CA ALA A 762 -17.29 34.65 -9.47
C ALA A 762 -17.31 35.71 -8.35
N GLY A 763 -16.68 35.36 -7.23
CA GLY A 763 -16.47 36.18 -6.06
C GLY A 763 -15.21 35.77 -5.28
N ILE A 764 -14.90 36.50 -4.22
CA ILE A 764 -13.75 36.24 -3.35
C ILE A 764 -14.24 36.04 -1.92
N TYR A 765 -13.78 34.97 -1.28
CA TYR A 765 -14.19 34.55 0.06
C TYR A 765 -12.95 34.44 0.97
N ASP A 766 -13.16 34.71 2.26
CA ASP A 766 -12.21 34.44 3.34
C ASP A 766 -12.55 33.09 3.97
N GLU A 767 -11.63 32.14 3.90
CA GLU A 767 -11.75 30.82 4.52
C GLU A 767 -10.99 30.78 5.85
N THR A 768 -11.73 30.76 6.95
CA THR A 768 -11.16 30.54 8.30
C THR A 768 -11.41 29.11 8.75
N ALA A 769 -10.42 28.47 9.37
CA ALA A 769 -10.63 27.20 10.08
C ALA A 769 -11.69 27.37 11.20
N ARG A 770 -12.52 26.35 11.40
CA ARG A 770 -13.59 26.36 12.41
C ARG A 770 -13.17 25.72 13.73
#